data_AF-A0A6N6MLK1-F1
#
_entry.id   AF-A0A6N6MLK1-F1
#
_cell.length_a   1.000
_cell.length_b   1.000
_cell.length_c   1.000
_cell.angle_alpha   90.00
_cell.angle_beta   90.00
_cell.angle_gamma   90.00
#
_symmetry.space_group_name_H-M   'P 1'
#
loop_
_entity.id
_entity.type
_entity.pdbx_description
1 polymer ?
#
loop_
_entity_poly.entity_id
_entity_poly.type
_entity_poly.pdbx_seq_one_letter_code
_entity_poly.pdbx_strand_id
1 'polypeptide(L)'
;MSEVSGEGASMADARVTSTSDVEFGFHFKDDLDPSDERWSSSHTDRSGDGHQGRTAELTLDGLNGGHAVEGRPLIATLTGLRHAPTDVVYTFRADGDVVQRGSENSYTPAYDQAGQEITVTARYTDHGGDTSRIKVSAGVVEDVDRPGSLSLAGLTDGNAVEGTPIVATISDPDGDPSRATYIFRADGDVVQRGHLDSYTPGPNQVGQSITVTARYTDGQDHEARLSASAGTAQAESDETPVLPPAPTVVLAHDTGTSPSDGLTSDATLTVGGRVAGGVLQYSLDGHDFAATAPSFAQDGSDDGPHTVSVRQVDPAGEHSPATAISFTLDTLAPKPVITGSNASSHTVSGTLDVTNIADVGITVTLYEGDTPVGSGTVDAGGHWNVSLALSDGASHTLIAKSLDQAGNLGTSGPFVLNANAGGDAGGGDGTPGSGGSGGSGGDGASGPALSNALWFGAYTHYIGSTGGQVYALYEGLLDRAPDPLSEGWHTLLDHGARLSDVTQAILASPEAQAHLNASSNAGFVEQLYQTVLERSGDAAGSQFWMSLLDGGASRAEVADGFVFSSEHFGQLQPAFDAGVFVPDPIVSDVARLYYGLLDRAPDTGGLQGWYAAAHAGAPFAAIAQAILASPEYATLHPTALTNAQYVESLYEGALGRSADPVGAQVWGNALASGTLTRAEVALAVSDSTEANQHLSSVIESGWVLA
;
A
#
# COMPACT_ATOMS: atom_id res chain seq x y z
N MET A 1 27.08 37.17 -22.14
CA MET A 1 27.20 37.15 -23.61
C MET A 1 25.89 37.70 -24.15
N SER A 2 25.89 39.03 -24.41
CA SER A 2 25.72 39.65 -25.75
C SER A 2 24.38 39.31 -26.40
N GLU A 3 23.42 40.25 -26.43
CA GLU A 3 23.20 41.25 -27.51
C GLU A 3 22.28 40.65 -28.61
N VAL A 4 21.37 41.31 -29.33
CA VAL A 4 20.83 42.68 -29.44
C VAL A 4 19.68 42.63 -30.48
N SER A 5 18.65 43.48 -30.30
CA SER A 5 17.72 44.12 -31.27
C SER A 5 16.92 43.34 -32.34
N GLY A 6 15.69 43.83 -32.58
CA GLY A 6 15.09 43.87 -33.92
C GLY A 6 13.58 44.09 -33.96
N GLU A 7 13.13 45.34 -34.04
CA GLU A 7 11.78 45.72 -34.48
C GLU A 7 11.55 45.39 -35.98
N GLY A 8 10.29 45.15 -36.39
CA GLY A 8 9.88 45.35 -37.79
C GLY A 8 8.71 44.51 -38.32
N ALA A 9 7.51 45.09 -38.28
CA ALA A 9 6.35 45.02 -39.20
C ALA A 9 6.16 43.84 -40.20
N SER A 10 4.94 43.28 -40.27
CA SER A 10 4.02 43.36 -41.43
C SER A 10 2.96 42.24 -41.48
N MET A 11 1.71 42.69 -41.65
CA MET A 11 0.52 42.09 -42.28
C MET A 11 0.57 40.69 -42.94
N ALA A 12 -0.45 39.87 -42.63
CA ALA A 12 -1.29 39.07 -43.54
C ALA A 12 -2.51 38.58 -42.73
N ASP A 13 -3.69 39.20 -42.83
CA ASP A 13 -4.79 38.97 -43.79
C ASP A 13 -5.30 37.52 -43.86
N ALA A 14 -6.49 37.28 -43.29
CA ALA A 14 -7.39 36.19 -43.64
C ALA A 14 -8.84 36.50 -43.22
N ARG A 15 -9.55 37.18 -44.13
CA ARG A 15 -10.98 37.06 -44.50
C ARG A 15 -11.89 36.15 -43.65
N VAL A 16 -13.00 36.74 -43.19
CA VAL A 16 -14.33 36.09 -43.13
C VAL A 16 -15.39 37.06 -43.68
N THR A 17 -16.45 36.48 -44.23
CA THR A 17 -17.32 36.89 -45.33
C THR A 17 -18.42 37.91 -45.01
N SER A 18 -18.63 38.80 -46.00
CA SER A 18 -19.73 39.75 -46.18
C SER A 18 -21.11 39.10 -46.20
N THR A 19 -22.06 39.67 -45.45
CA THR A 19 -23.50 39.56 -45.69
C THR A 19 -24.03 40.94 -46.05
N SER A 20 -24.80 40.98 -47.13
CA SER A 20 -25.36 42.14 -47.79
C SER A 20 -26.54 42.70 -46.99
N ASP A 21 -26.64 44.02 -46.87
CA ASP A 21 -27.94 44.69 -46.90
C ASP A 21 -27.81 46.11 -47.49
N VAL A 22 -28.76 46.41 -48.37
CA VAL A 22 -28.81 47.56 -49.26
C VAL A 22 -29.75 48.59 -48.65
N GLU A 23 -29.24 49.76 -48.27
CA GLU A 23 -30.10 50.87 -47.83
C GLU A 23 -30.13 51.98 -48.89
N PHE A 24 -31.29 52.14 -49.52
CA PHE A 24 -31.58 53.18 -50.51
C PHE A 24 -31.89 54.50 -49.80
N GLY A 25 -31.03 55.50 -49.98
CA GLY A 25 -31.31 56.88 -49.58
C GLY A 25 -32.35 57.54 -50.49
N PHE A 26 -33.49 57.93 -49.93
CA PHE A 26 -34.43 58.86 -50.56
C PHE A 26 -34.51 60.16 -49.74
N HIS A 27 -33.85 61.19 -50.24
CA HIS A 27 -34.03 62.58 -49.84
C HIS A 27 -35.33 63.11 -50.47
N PHE A 28 -36.37 63.36 -49.67
CA PHE A 28 -37.47 64.24 -50.07
C PHE A 28 -37.30 65.59 -49.37
N LYS A 29 -37.00 66.62 -50.16
CA LYS A 29 -37.18 68.03 -49.78
C LYS A 29 -38.68 68.29 -49.71
N ASP A 30 -39.18 68.60 -48.52
CA ASP A 30 -40.51 69.19 -48.35
C ASP A 30 -40.33 70.70 -48.23
N ASP A 31 -40.50 71.42 -49.34
CA ASP A 31 -40.62 72.87 -49.41
C ASP A 31 -41.99 73.27 -48.85
N LEU A 32 -42.07 73.69 -47.58
CA LEU A 32 -43.12 74.61 -47.11
C LEU A 32 -42.54 75.58 -46.06
N ASP A 33 -42.71 76.87 -46.38
CA ASP A 33 -42.31 78.09 -45.68
C ASP A 33 -42.72 78.09 -44.17
N PRO A 34 -41.77 78.33 -43.23
CA PRO A 34 -42.02 78.30 -41.79
C PRO A 34 -42.63 79.59 -41.21
N SER A 35 -43.08 80.55 -42.03
CA SER A 35 -43.44 81.91 -41.55
C SER A 35 -44.93 82.20 -41.31
N ASP A 36 -45.85 81.23 -41.42
CA ASP A 36 -47.30 81.46 -41.18
C ASP A 36 -47.90 80.60 -40.06
N GLU A 37 -47.19 80.51 -38.92
CA GLU A 37 -47.67 79.77 -37.75
C GLU A 37 -48.37 80.70 -36.74
N ARG A 38 -49.70 80.86 -36.87
CA ARG A 38 -50.52 81.32 -35.75
C ARG A 38 -50.87 80.15 -34.83
N TRP A 39 -50.08 79.99 -33.78
CA TRP A 39 -50.32 79.04 -32.69
C TRP A 39 -51.48 79.50 -31.80
N SER A 40 -52.55 78.71 -31.72
CA SER A 40 -53.60 78.90 -30.73
C SER A 40 -54.16 77.55 -30.27
N SER A 41 -54.49 77.45 -28.98
CA SER A 41 -55.16 76.28 -28.37
C SER A 41 -56.64 76.16 -28.76
N SER A 42 -57.13 77.02 -29.66
CA SER A 42 -58.55 77.11 -30.00
C SER A 42 -58.71 77.80 -31.37
N HIS A 43 -59.06 77.05 -32.43
CA HIS A 43 -59.25 77.61 -33.77
C HIS A 43 -60.75 77.75 -34.09
N THR A 44 -61.22 78.97 -34.37
CA THR A 44 -62.63 79.23 -34.71
C THR A 44 -62.86 79.10 -36.22
N ASP A 45 -63.68 78.13 -36.62
CA ASP A 45 -64.17 77.96 -38.00
C ASP A 45 -64.91 79.23 -38.45
N ARG A 46 -64.39 79.92 -39.48
CA ARG A 46 -65.06 81.06 -40.11
C ARG A 46 -65.80 80.57 -41.36
N SER A 47 -67.05 80.13 -41.18
CA SER A 47 -67.97 79.98 -42.30
C SER A 47 -68.39 81.36 -42.82
N GLY A 48 -68.32 81.58 -44.13
CA GLY A 48 -68.73 82.82 -44.81
C GLY A 48 -70.23 83.14 -44.76
N ASP A 49 -71.00 82.52 -43.87
CA ASP A 49 -72.46 82.57 -43.77
C ASP A 49 -73.01 83.34 -42.55
N GLY A 50 -72.14 84.00 -41.76
CA GLY A 50 -72.58 84.95 -40.73
C GLY A 50 -73.14 84.35 -39.43
N HIS A 51 -73.00 83.04 -39.21
CA HIS A 51 -73.29 82.41 -37.91
C HIS A 51 -72.02 82.14 -37.11
N GLN A 52 -72.05 82.43 -35.80
CA GLN A 52 -70.88 82.32 -34.90
C GLN A 52 -70.19 80.95 -35.01
N GLY A 53 -68.90 80.96 -35.33
CA GLY A 53 -68.07 79.77 -35.51
C GLY A 53 -67.96 78.94 -34.24
N ARG A 54 -68.03 77.61 -34.36
CA ARG A 54 -67.64 76.71 -33.28
C ARG A 54 -66.13 76.56 -33.29
N THR A 55 -65.53 76.54 -32.11
CA THR A 55 -64.08 76.45 -31.93
C THR A 55 -63.68 74.99 -31.86
N ALA A 56 -62.74 74.58 -32.72
CA ALA A 56 -62.17 73.23 -32.68
C ALA A 56 -61.36 73.04 -31.39
N GLU A 57 -61.49 71.87 -30.78
CA GLU A 57 -60.82 71.50 -29.54
C GLU A 57 -60.13 70.15 -29.69
N LEU A 58 -58.88 70.06 -29.23
CA LEU A 58 -58.10 68.83 -29.21
C LEU A 58 -57.83 68.45 -27.76
N THR A 59 -58.43 67.33 -27.32
CA THR A 59 -58.25 66.80 -25.97
C THR A 59 -57.40 65.54 -25.99
N LEU A 60 -56.74 65.26 -24.87
CA LEU A 60 -55.97 64.04 -24.64
C LEU A 60 -56.59 63.26 -23.50
N ASP A 61 -56.88 61.99 -23.76
CA ASP A 61 -57.21 61.00 -22.74
C ASP A 61 -56.00 60.10 -22.47
N GLY A 62 -55.91 59.55 -21.25
CA GLY A 62 -54.79 58.69 -20.83
C GLY A 62 -53.69 59.41 -20.02
N LEU A 63 -53.90 60.68 -19.65
CA LEU A 63 -52.98 61.43 -18.80
C LEU A 63 -53.14 61.09 -17.32
N ASN A 64 -52.05 61.13 -16.56
CA ASN A 64 -52.02 61.15 -15.10
C ASN A 64 -51.57 62.53 -14.63
N GLY A 65 -52.38 63.25 -13.85
CA GLY A 65 -52.01 64.60 -13.37
C GLY A 65 -51.71 65.65 -14.46
N GLY A 66 -52.08 65.40 -15.72
CA GLY A 66 -51.72 66.25 -16.87
C GLY A 66 -50.49 65.79 -17.65
N HIS A 67 -49.89 64.66 -17.26
CA HIS A 67 -48.69 64.07 -17.82
C HIS A 67 -49.00 62.76 -18.56
N ALA A 68 -48.29 62.49 -19.64
CA ALA A 68 -48.27 61.21 -20.30
C ALA A 68 -47.67 60.18 -19.35
N VAL A 69 -48.01 58.90 -19.52
CA VAL A 69 -47.42 57.82 -18.72
C VAL A 69 -46.88 56.80 -19.70
N GLU A 70 -45.64 56.37 -19.52
CA GLU A 70 -45.04 55.35 -20.38
C GLU A 70 -45.85 54.05 -20.38
N GLY A 71 -45.84 53.34 -21.52
CA GLY A 71 -46.58 52.10 -21.71
C GLY A 71 -48.12 52.25 -21.68
N ARG A 72 -48.66 53.45 -21.39
CA ARG A 72 -50.09 53.74 -21.44
C ARG A 72 -50.47 54.51 -22.72
N PRO A 73 -51.53 54.11 -23.43
CA PRO A 73 -51.93 54.79 -24.66
C PRO A 73 -52.53 56.17 -24.35
N LEU A 74 -51.97 57.19 -25.01
CA LEU A 74 -52.54 58.52 -25.14
C LEU A 74 -53.49 58.54 -26.33
N ILE A 75 -54.73 58.98 -26.12
CA ILE A 75 -55.74 59.08 -27.19
C ILE A 75 -56.06 60.55 -27.43
N ALA A 76 -55.79 61.02 -28.64
CA ALA A 76 -56.10 62.37 -29.09
C ALA A 76 -57.49 62.41 -29.73
N THR A 77 -58.35 63.31 -29.26
CA THR A 77 -59.72 63.46 -29.78
C THR A 77 -59.95 64.88 -30.27
N LEU A 78 -60.20 65.03 -31.57
CA LEU A 78 -60.58 66.30 -32.18
C LEU A 78 -62.11 66.46 -32.15
N THR A 79 -62.60 67.51 -31.48
CA THR A 79 -64.04 67.80 -31.33
C THR A 79 -64.37 69.26 -31.67
N GLY A 80 -65.63 69.66 -31.51
CA GLY A 80 -66.08 71.05 -31.70
C GLY A 80 -66.38 71.45 -33.16
N LEU A 81 -66.03 70.61 -34.14
CA LEU A 81 -66.28 70.85 -35.56
C LEU A 81 -67.75 70.58 -35.93
N ARG A 82 -68.28 71.33 -36.92
CA ARG A 82 -69.66 71.16 -37.42
C ARG A 82 -69.87 69.83 -38.15
N HIS A 83 -68.84 69.34 -38.82
CA HIS A 83 -68.80 68.04 -39.50
C HIS A 83 -67.50 67.34 -39.12
N ALA A 84 -67.52 66.01 -39.01
CA ALA A 84 -66.32 65.23 -38.73
C ALA A 84 -65.39 65.26 -39.96
N PRO A 85 -64.16 65.79 -39.84
CA PRO A 85 -63.19 65.77 -40.93
C PRO A 85 -62.80 64.33 -41.26
N THR A 86 -62.71 64.00 -42.55
CA THR A 86 -62.34 62.66 -43.02
C THR A 86 -60.84 62.50 -43.23
N ASP A 87 -60.05 63.56 -43.05
CA ASP A 87 -58.64 63.67 -43.45
C ASP A 87 -57.72 64.13 -42.31
N VAL A 88 -58.04 63.79 -41.06
CA VAL A 88 -57.21 64.19 -39.91
C VAL A 88 -55.87 63.44 -39.91
N VAL A 89 -54.79 64.19 -39.80
CA VAL A 89 -53.43 63.67 -39.57
C VAL A 89 -52.96 64.12 -38.20
N TYR A 90 -52.74 63.16 -37.31
CA TYR A 90 -52.11 63.37 -36.01
C TYR A 90 -50.60 63.25 -36.15
N THR A 91 -49.86 64.12 -35.47
CA THR A 91 -48.41 64.05 -35.34
C THR A 91 -48.05 64.14 -33.86
N PHE A 92 -47.56 63.03 -33.30
CA PHE A 92 -47.01 62.94 -31.96
C PHE A 92 -45.53 63.27 -32.02
N ARG A 93 -45.05 64.07 -31.06
CA ARG A 93 -43.65 64.41 -30.91
C ARG A 93 -43.19 64.18 -29.47
N ALA A 94 -42.00 63.64 -29.29
CA ALA A 94 -41.31 63.57 -28.00
C ALA A 94 -40.11 64.52 -28.04
N ASP A 95 -40.05 65.49 -27.13
CA ASP A 95 -39.06 66.58 -27.09
C ASP A 95 -38.85 67.32 -28.44
N GLY A 96 -39.90 67.34 -29.28
CA GLY A 96 -39.90 67.98 -30.59
C GLY A 96 -39.66 67.04 -31.78
N ASP A 97 -39.11 65.85 -31.55
CA ASP A 97 -38.87 64.85 -32.59
C ASP A 97 -40.15 64.07 -32.91
N VAL A 98 -40.42 63.84 -34.20
CA VAL A 98 -41.64 63.14 -34.64
C VAL A 98 -41.51 61.64 -34.38
N VAL A 99 -42.35 61.13 -33.49
CA VAL A 99 -42.37 59.71 -33.08
C VAL A 99 -43.49 58.93 -33.76
N GLN A 100 -44.58 59.61 -34.13
CA GLN A 100 -45.65 59.02 -34.95
C GLN A 100 -46.36 60.10 -35.76
N ARG A 101 -46.67 59.81 -37.03
CA ARG A 101 -47.46 60.68 -37.90
C ARG A 101 -48.39 59.86 -38.80
N GLY A 102 -49.68 60.13 -38.77
CA GLY A 102 -50.67 59.40 -39.58
C GLY A 102 -52.11 59.71 -39.20
N SER A 103 -53.05 58.88 -39.66
CA SER A 103 -54.47 58.99 -39.30
C SER A 103 -54.82 58.34 -37.95
N GLU A 104 -53.87 57.60 -37.35
CA GLU A 104 -54.03 57.00 -36.03
C GLU A 104 -53.98 58.08 -34.94
N ASN A 105 -55.01 58.10 -34.09
CA ASN A 105 -55.18 59.10 -33.07
C ASN A 105 -54.68 58.66 -31.69
N SER A 106 -53.96 57.54 -31.62
CA SER A 106 -53.37 57.01 -30.40
C SER A 106 -51.86 56.84 -30.51
N TYR A 107 -51.17 57.09 -29.40
CA TYR A 107 -49.73 56.85 -29.25
C TYR A 107 -49.44 56.33 -27.85
N THR A 108 -48.61 55.30 -27.74
CA THR A 108 -48.12 54.81 -26.46
C THR A 108 -46.67 55.23 -26.32
N PRO A 109 -46.32 56.15 -25.38
CA PRO A 109 -44.93 56.50 -25.14
C PRO A 109 -44.12 55.25 -24.76
N ALA A 110 -42.94 55.13 -25.37
CA ALA A 110 -41.97 54.09 -25.06
C ALA A 110 -41.19 54.45 -23.78
N TYR A 111 -40.59 53.42 -23.17
CA TYR A 111 -39.89 53.55 -21.88
C TYR A 111 -38.67 54.49 -21.95
N ASP A 112 -37.98 54.52 -23.09
CA ASP A 112 -36.85 55.43 -23.33
C ASP A 112 -37.25 56.91 -23.49
N GLN A 113 -38.55 57.20 -23.42
CA GLN A 113 -39.13 58.55 -23.52
C GLN A 113 -39.58 59.11 -22.17
N ALA A 114 -39.36 58.38 -21.07
CA ALA A 114 -39.54 58.90 -19.72
C ALA A 114 -38.83 60.27 -19.57
N GLY A 115 -39.53 61.25 -19.02
CA GLY A 115 -39.05 62.62 -18.86
C GLY A 115 -39.12 63.51 -20.11
N GLN A 116 -39.35 62.97 -21.31
CA GLN A 116 -39.52 63.76 -22.54
C GLN A 116 -40.92 64.38 -22.59
N GLU A 117 -41.07 65.61 -23.11
CA GLU A 117 -42.38 66.23 -23.34
C GLU A 117 -43.05 65.63 -24.57
N ILE A 118 -44.26 65.07 -24.39
CA ILE A 118 -45.07 64.62 -25.52
C ILE A 118 -45.99 65.74 -25.98
N THR A 119 -45.94 66.09 -27.26
CA THR A 119 -46.88 67.04 -27.88
C THR A 119 -47.60 66.43 -29.07
N VAL A 120 -48.89 66.72 -29.20
CA VAL A 120 -49.73 66.19 -30.28
C VAL A 120 -50.26 67.34 -31.11
N THR A 121 -50.08 67.26 -32.43
CA THR A 121 -50.65 68.20 -33.40
C THR A 121 -51.64 67.47 -34.31
N ALA A 122 -52.88 67.94 -34.36
CA ALA A 122 -53.87 67.47 -35.33
C ALA A 122 -53.95 68.47 -36.49
N ARG A 123 -53.74 68.01 -37.72
CA ARG A 123 -53.95 68.75 -38.96
C ARG A 123 -55.21 68.21 -39.64
N TYR A 124 -56.12 69.08 -40.04
CA TYR A 124 -57.39 68.71 -40.68
C TYR A 124 -57.82 69.76 -41.71
N THR A 125 -58.65 69.38 -42.68
CA THR A 125 -59.29 70.34 -43.59
C THR A 125 -60.70 70.65 -43.09
N ASP A 126 -61.04 71.93 -42.99
CA ASP A 126 -62.37 72.34 -42.58
C ASP A 126 -63.40 72.23 -43.73
N HIS A 127 -64.66 72.56 -43.44
CA HIS A 127 -65.73 72.50 -44.45
C HIS A 127 -65.57 73.56 -45.56
N GLY A 128 -64.79 74.61 -45.32
CA GLY A 128 -64.43 75.64 -46.31
C GLY A 128 -63.32 75.20 -47.26
N GLY A 129 -62.66 74.07 -47.00
CA GLY A 129 -61.51 73.57 -47.75
C GLY A 129 -60.17 74.09 -47.25
N ASP A 130 -60.15 74.82 -46.13
CA ASP A 130 -58.93 75.38 -45.55
C ASP A 130 -58.28 74.38 -44.59
N THR A 131 -56.95 74.21 -44.69
CA THR A 131 -56.19 73.36 -43.78
C THR A 131 -55.92 74.12 -42.47
N SER A 132 -56.34 73.54 -41.36
CA SER A 132 -56.10 74.04 -40.00
C SER A 132 -55.23 73.08 -39.18
N ARG A 133 -54.58 73.61 -38.13
CA ARG A 133 -53.79 72.83 -37.15
C ARG A 133 -54.11 73.26 -35.72
N ILE A 134 -54.15 72.29 -34.81
CA ILE A 134 -54.28 72.51 -33.37
C ILE A 134 -53.27 71.63 -32.62
N LYS A 135 -52.63 72.18 -31.58
CA LYS A 135 -51.60 71.49 -30.78
C LYS A 135 -52.02 71.45 -29.31
N VAL A 136 -51.75 70.34 -28.65
CA VAL A 136 -51.88 70.13 -27.21
C VAL A 136 -50.63 69.44 -26.67
N SER A 137 -50.23 69.75 -25.43
CA SER A 137 -49.16 69.05 -24.73
C SER A 137 -49.76 68.00 -23.80
N ALA A 138 -49.14 66.83 -23.77
CA ALA A 138 -49.41 65.77 -22.82
C ALA A 138 -48.48 65.86 -21.60
N GLY A 139 -47.71 66.94 -21.44
CA GLY A 139 -46.68 67.04 -20.40
C GLY A 139 -45.49 66.12 -20.63
N VAL A 140 -44.60 66.02 -19.64
CA VAL A 140 -43.51 65.04 -19.64
C VAL A 140 -44.04 63.63 -19.38
N VAL A 141 -43.45 62.61 -20.02
CA VAL A 141 -43.79 61.21 -19.75
C VAL A 141 -43.37 60.85 -18.31
N GLU A 142 -44.35 60.49 -17.49
CA GLU A 142 -44.15 59.84 -16.19
C GLU A 142 -43.69 58.41 -16.39
N ASP A 143 -42.63 58.08 -15.67
CA ASP A 143 -42.00 56.76 -15.59
C ASP A 143 -42.85 55.75 -14.80
N VAL A 144 -42.80 54.47 -15.17
CA VAL A 144 -43.49 53.34 -14.53
C VAL A 144 -42.47 52.22 -14.30
N ASP A 145 -41.80 52.27 -13.15
CA ASP A 145 -40.82 51.27 -12.70
C ASP A 145 -41.23 49.82 -13.01
N ARG A 146 -40.40 49.12 -13.79
CA ARG A 146 -40.57 47.69 -14.09
C ARG A 146 -39.61 46.91 -13.20
N PRO A 147 -40.10 45.91 -12.43
CA PRO A 147 -39.21 45.10 -11.64
C PRO A 147 -38.23 44.33 -12.54
N GLY A 148 -36.93 44.60 -12.38
CA GLY A 148 -35.86 43.85 -13.04
C GLY A 148 -35.79 42.39 -12.60
N SER A 149 -34.82 41.65 -13.17
CA SER A 149 -34.60 40.23 -12.88
C SER A 149 -33.17 39.96 -12.42
N LEU A 150 -33.00 38.98 -11.53
CA LEU A 150 -31.71 38.53 -11.02
C LEU A 150 -31.48 37.08 -11.44
N SER A 151 -30.45 36.84 -12.26
CA SER A 151 -30.02 35.51 -12.65
C SER A 151 -28.67 35.17 -12.02
N LEU A 152 -28.46 33.88 -11.75
CA LEU A 152 -27.20 33.37 -11.20
C LEU A 152 -26.54 32.44 -12.20
N ALA A 153 -25.23 32.59 -12.38
CA ALA A 153 -24.36 31.69 -13.14
C ALA A 153 -23.36 31.00 -12.19
N GLY A 154 -22.72 29.91 -12.66
CA GLY A 154 -21.78 29.12 -11.86
C GLY A 154 -22.46 28.08 -10.96
N LEU A 155 -23.64 27.58 -11.37
CA LEU A 155 -24.39 26.54 -10.64
C LEU A 155 -24.31 25.21 -11.38
N THR A 156 -24.24 24.11 -10.65
CA THR A 156 -24.34 22.72 -11.15
C THR A 156 -25.68 22.15 -10.69
N ASP A 157 -26.52 21.72 -11.63
CA ASP A 157 -27.89 21.25 -11.35
C ASP A 157 -28.73 22.19 -10.45
N GLY A 158 -28.48 23.51 -10.58
CA GLY A 158 -29.16 24.54 -9.78
C GLY A 158 -28.60 24.77 -8.38
N ASN A 159 -27.48 24.12 -8.03
CA ASN A 159 -26.81 24.26 -6.76
C ASN A 159 -25.44 24.94 -6.91
N ALA A 160 -25.07 25.73 -5.91
CA ALA A 160 -23.72 26.23 -5.72
C ALA A 160 -22.77 25.05 -5.50
N VAL A 161 -21.53 25.18 -5.94
CA VAL A 161 -20.46 24.22 -5.68
C VAL A 161 -19.35 24.96 -4.96
N GLU A 162 -18.76 24.33 -3.94
CA GLU A 162 -17.53 24.80 -3.30
C GLU A 162 -16.49 25.18 -4.36
N GLY A 163 -15.67 26.22 -4.11
CA GLY A 163 -14.59 26.61 -5.03
C GLY A 163 -15.05 27.26 -6.35
N THR A 164 -16.30 27.07 -6.76
CA THR A 164 -16.89 27.63 -7.99
C THR A 164 -17.55 28.99 -7.71
N PRO A 165 -17.17 30.07 -8.44
CA PRO A 165 -17.77 31.38 -8.25
C PRO A 165 -19.22 31.42 -8.75
N ILE A 166 -20.14 31.85 -7.88
CA ILE A 166 -21.50 32.23 -8.23
C ILE A 166 -21.46 33.68 -8.72
N VAL A 167 -21.95 33.96 -9.93
CA VAL A 167 -22.00 35.31 -10.50
C VAL A 167 -23.45 35.76 -10.66
N ALA A 168 -23.79 36.93 -10.11
CA ALA A 168 -25.14 37.46 -10.04
C ALA A 168 -25.35 38.60 -11.05
N THR A 169 -26.19 38.37 -12.05
CA THR A 169 -26.46 39.32 -13.13
C THR A 169 -27.84 39.93 -12.99
N ILE A 170 -27.91 41.27 -12.98
CA ILE A 170 -29.18 42.01 -12.99
C ILE A 170 -29.49 42.37 -14.44
N SER A 171 -30.70 42.05 -14.89
CA SER A 171 -31.23 42.51 -16.16
C SER A 171 -32.47 43.35 -15.89
N ASP A 172 -32.35 44.63 -16.23
CA ASP A 172 -33.40 45.64 -16.08
C ASP A 172 -33.46 46.50 -17.35
N PRO A 173 -34.61 46.55 -18.07
CA PRO A 173 -34.78 47.36 -19.27
C PRO A 173 -34.74 48.88 -19.06
N ASP A 174 -35.10 49.37 -17.87
CA ASP A 174 -35.23 50.81 -17.55
C ASP A 174 -34.39 51.25 -16.33
N GLY A 175 -33.87 50.31 -15.54
CA GLY A 175 -32.94 50.56 -14.43
C GLY A 175 -31.43 50.65 -14.78
N ASP A 176 -30.64 51.26 -13.89
CA ASP A 176 -29.17 51.31 -13.96
C ASP A 176 -28.53 50.37 -12.92
N PRO A 177 -28.18 49.12 -13.29
CA PRO A 177 -27.58 48.18 -12.35
C PRO A 177 -26.10 48.46 -12.05
N SER A 178 -25.47 49.48 -12.67
CA SER A 178 -24.03 49.74 -12.53
C SER A 178 -23.59 50.04 -11.09
N ARG A 179 -24.53 50.44 -10.22
CA ARG A 179 -24.30 50.75 -8.80
C ARG A 179 -24.91 49.75 -7.84
N ALA A 180 -25.31 48.57 -8.33
CA ALA A 180 -25.94 47.55 -7.52
C ALA A 180 -25.09 47.15 -6.31
N THR A 181 -25.77 46.79 -5.23
CA THR A 181 -25.17 46.15 -4.05
C THR A 181 -25.75 44.76 -3.87
N TYR A 182 -24.90 43.83 -3.49
CA TYR A 182 -25.21 42.42 -3.33
C TYR A 182 -25.00 42.01 -1.89
N ILE A 183 -25.87 41.15 -1.39
CA ILE A 183 -25.73 40.46 -0.10
C ILE A 183 -25.88 38.96 -0.36
N PHE A 184 -24.79 38.22 -0.21
CA PHE A 184 -24.80 36.76 -0.21
C PHE A 184 -25.00 36.25 1.21
N ARG A 185 -25.85 35.24 1.36
CA ARG A 185 -26.13 34.56 2.63
C ARG A 185 -25.98 33.07 2.50
N ALA A 186 -25.45 32.44 3.54
CA ALA A 186 -25.45 30.99 3.73
C ALA A 186 -26.31 30.65 4.96
N ASP A 187 -27.36 29.86 4.78
CA ASP A 187 -28.40 29.57 5.80
C ASP A 187 -28.97 30.80 6.51
N GLY A 188 -29.02 31.93 5.79
CA GLY A 188 -29.53 33.20 6.29
C GLY A 188 -28.47 34.13 6.89
N ASP A 189 -27.27 33.63 7.21
CA ASP A 189 -26.15 34.43 7.71
C ASP A 189 -25.41 35.12 6.57
N VAL A 190 -25.05 36.40 6.77
CA VAL A 190 -24.38 37.20 5.73
C VAL A 190 -22.92 36.76 5.60
N VAL A 191 -22.56 36.22 4.44
CA VAL A 191 -21.19 35.81 4.10
C VAL A 191 -20.45 36.86 3.25
N GLN A 192 -21.18 37.65 2.46
CA GLN A 192 -20.61 38.76 1.71
C GLN A 192 -21.62 39.90 1.54
N ARG A 193 -21.15 41.15 1.60
CA ARG A 193 -21.93 42.36 1.29
C ARG A 193 -21.04 43.38 0.58
N GLY A 194 -21.55 43.98 -0.50
CA GLY A 194 -20.84 45.08 -1.18
C GLY A 194 -21.28 45.25 -2.62
N HIS A 195 -20.39 45.76 -3.48
CA HIS A 195 -20.61 45.92 -4.92
C HIS A 195 -20.10 44.74 -5.76
N LEU A 196 -19.48 43.74 -5.13
CA LEU A 196 -19.04 42.53 -5.80
C LEU A 196 -20.26 41.66 -6.13
N ASP A 197 -20.47 41.43 -7.42
CA ASP A 197 -21.53 40.64 -8.02
C ASP A 197 -21.26 39.12 -7.98
N SER A 198 -20.13 38.70 -7.41
CA SER A 198 -19.72 37.30 -7.34
C SER A 198 -19.31 36.87 -5.94
N TYR A 199 -19.56 35.60 -5.62
CA TYR A 199 -19.17 34.95 -4.37
C TYR A 199 -18.77 33.50 -4.62
N THR A 200 -17.64 33.07 -4.07
CA THR A 200 -17.17 31.69 -4.11
C THR A 200 -17.40 31.02 -2.76
N PRO A 201 -18.28 30.00 -2.66
CA PRO A 201 -18.45 29.23 -1.42
C PRO A 201 -17.17 28.49 -1.04
N GLY A 202 -16.86 28.46 0.25
CA GLY A 202 -15.78 27.64 0.81
C GLY A 202 -16.29 26.38 1.51
N PRO A 203 -15.37 25.56 2.06
CA PRO A 203 -15.71 24.26 2.64
C PRO A 203 -16.71 24.34 3.79
N ASN A 204 -16.65 25.42 4.57
CA ASN A 204 -17.56 25.65 5.70
C ASN A 204 -18.98 26.08 5.30
N GLN A 205 -19.27 26.25 4.01
CA GLN A 205 -20.64 26.48 3.51
C GLN A 205 -21.27 25.24 2.85
N VAL A 206 -20.54 24.13 2.66
CA VAL A 206 -21.12 22.90 2.10
C VAL A 206 -22.31 22.44 2.94
N GLY A 207 -23.41 22.08 2.28
CA GLY A 207 -24.68 21.72 2.91
C GLY A 207 -25.56 22.90 3.32
N GLN A 208 -25.10 24.15 3.23
CA GLN A 208 -25.88 25.34 3.54
C GLN A 208 -26.62 25.88 2.32
N SER A 209 -27.79 26.48 2.53
CA SER A 209 -28.56 27.16 1.49
C SER A 209 -27.97 28.52 1.15
N ILE A 210 -27.60 28.74 -0.12
CA ILE A 210 -27.01 29.99 -0.58
C ILE A 210 -28.07 30.88 -1.23
N THR A 211 -28.22 32.11 -0.75
CA THR A 211 -29.14 33.11 -1.31
C THR A 211 -28.44 34.43 -1.59
N VAL A 212 -28.86 35.11 -2.66
CA VAL A 212 -28.33 36.42 -3.06
C VAL A 212 -29.47 37.42 -3.08
N THR A 213 -29.28 38.56 -2.41
CA THR A 213 -30.16 39.72 -2.55
C THR A 213 -29.39 40.83 -3.24
N ALA A 214 -29.93 41.33 -4.36
CA ALA A 214 -29.42 42.52 -5.02
C ALA A 214 -30.31 43.73 -4.73
N ARG A 215 -29.70 44.91 -4.61
CA ARG A 215 -30.38 46.21 -4.54
C ARG A 215 -29.72 47.18 -5.49
N TYR A 216 -30.52 47.90 -6.27
CA TYR A 216 -30.06 48.97 -7.14
C TYR A 216 -31.15 50.04 -7.24
N THR A 217 -30.78 51.17 -7.81
CA THR A 217 -31.65 52.31 -8.00
C THR A 217 -31.53 52.73 -9.45
N ASP A 218 -32.64 53.01 -10.11
CA ASP A 218 -32.63 53.55 -11.47
C ASP A 218 -32.11 55.02 -11.48
N GLY A 219 -32.03 55.62 -12.67
CA GLY A 219 -31.61 57.02 -12.83
C GLY A 219 -32.57 58.05 -12.22
N GLN A 220 -33.71 57.62 -11.66
CA GLN A 220 -34.82 58.43 -11.16
C GLN A 220 -35.18 58.16 -9.69
N ASP A 221 -34.28 57.49 -8.96
CA ASP A 221 -34.37 57.16 -7.53
C ASP A 221 -35.38 56.05 -7.15
N HIS A 222 -35.88 55.22 -8.08
CA HIS A 222 -36.69 54.04 -7.74
C HIS A 222 -35.79 52.89 -7.26
N GLU A 223 -36.02 52.41 -6.03
CA GLU A 223 -35.24 51.32 -5.43
C GLU A 223 -35.84 49.95 -5.77
N ALA A 224 -35.09 49.13 -6.51
CA ALA A 224 -35.42 47.75 -6.80
C ALA A 224 -34.68 46.79 -5.86
N ARG A 225 -35.39 45.77 -5.38
CA ARG A 225 -34.82 44.68 -4.56
C ARG A 225 -35.16 43.33 -5.16
N LEU A 226 -34.13 42.61 -5.57
CA LEU A 226 -34.24 41.29 -6.20
C LEU A 226 -33.62 40.22 -5.31
N SER A 227 -34.08 38.98 -5.44
CA SER A 227 -33.48 37.85 -4.72
C SER A 227 -33.51 36.57 -5.56
N ALA A 228 -32.45 35.80 -5.45
CA ALA A 228 -32.28 34.51 -6.13
C ALA A 228 -31.64 33.50 -5.17
N SER A 229 -31.89 32.22 -5.41
CA SER A 229 -31.31 31.10 -4.66
C SER A 229 -30.32 30.37 -5.55
N ALA A 230 -29.15 30.04 -4.98
CA ALA A 230 -28.16 29.16 -5.58
C ALA A 230 -28.25 27.74 -5.00
N GLY A 231 -29.42 27.33 -4.50
CA GLY A 231 -29.63 25.98 -3.95
C GLY A 231 -28.81 25.72 -2.69
N THR A 232 -28.50 24.44 -2.44
CA THR A 232 -27.66 24.00 -1.32
C THR A 232 -26.25 23.78 -1.82
N ALA A 233 -25.25 24.42 -1.20
CA ALA A 233 -23.87 24.28 -1.64
C ALA A 233 -23.40 22.81 -1.58
N GLN A 234 -22.89 22.30 -2.70
CA GLN A 234 -22.34 20.96 -2.84
C GLN A 234 -20.82 21.01 -2.68
N ALA A 235 -20.23 19.95 -2.16
CA ALA A 235 -18.78 19.77 -2.18
C ALA A 235 -18.29 19.68 -3.64
N GLU A 236 -17.04 20.09 -3.89
CA GLU A 236 -16.44 19.81 -5.19
C GLU A 236 -16.36 18.29 -5.42
N SER A 237 -16.68 17.86 -6.64
CA SER A 237 -16.69 16.45 -7.02
C SER A 237 -15.29 15.79 -7.07
N ASP A 238 -14.23 16.53 -6.74
CA ASP A 238 -12.83 16.11 -6.83
C ASP A 238 -12.02 16.43 -5.55
N GLU A 239 -12.69 16.58 -4.39
CA GLU A 239 -11.95 16.53 -3.13
C GLU A 239 -11.41 15.11 -2.92
N THR A 240 -10.10 14.93 -3.15
CA THR A 240 -9.39 13.76 -2.63
C THR A 240 -9.51 13.81 -1.10
N PRO A 241 -10.16 12.83 -0.44
CA PRO A 241 -10.31 12.85 1.00
C PRO A 241 -8.93 12.93 1.65
N VAL A 242 -8.75 13.90 2.56
CA VAL A 242 -7.49 14.06 3.29
C VAL A 242 -7.42 12.93 4.31
N LEU A 243 -6.78 11.82 3.93
CA LEU A 243 -6.64 10.67 4.82
C LEU A 243 -5.81 11.03 6.06
N PRO A 244 -6.13 10.45 7.23
CA PRO A 244 -5.28 10.59 8.40
C PRO A 244 -3.88 9.99 8.14
N PRO A 245 -2.82 10.51 8.78
CA PRO A 245 -1.47 9.96 8.64
C PRO A 245 -1.42 8.49 9.12
N ALA A 246 -0.54 7.68 8.53
CA ALA A 246 -0.35 6.31 8.98
C ALA A 246 0.20 6.28 10.42
N PRO A 247 -0.30 5.37 11.29
CA PRO A 247 0.28 5.17 12.62
C PRO A 247 1.66 4.51 12.52
N THR A 248 2.50 4.66 13.53
CA THR A 248 3.73 3.87 13.66
C THR A 248 3.46 2.66 14.54
N VAL A 249 3.99 1.49 14.21
CA VAL A 249 3.89 0.28 15.05
C VAL A 249 5.26 -0.36 15.23
N VAL A 250 5.58 -0.74 16.47
CA VAL A 250 6.80 -1.49 16.85
C VAL A 250 6.46 -2.49 17.95
N LEU A 251 7.29 -3.52 18.13
CA LEU A 251 7.27 -4.32 19.35
C LEU A 251 7.60 -3.41 20.55
N ALA A 252 6.86 -3.57 21.65
CA ALA A 252 7.16 -2.88 22.89
C ALA A 252 8.47 -3.42 23.49
N HIS A 253 8.68 -4.73 23.36
CA HIS A 253 9.89 -5.42 23.75
C HIS A 253 10.25 -6.45 22.67
N ASP A 254 11.47 -6.34 22.14
CA ASP A 254 12.11 -7.42 21.39
C ASP A 254 12.97 -8.17 22.41
N THR A 255 12.44 -9.24 23.00
CA THR A 255 13.02 -9.88 24.19
C THR A 255 14.15 -10.85 23.87
N GLY A 256 14.35 -11.14 22.59
CA GLY A 256 15.39 -12.04 22.12
C GLY A 256 16.80 -11.57 22.42
N THR A 257 17.76 -12.46 22.15
CA THR A 257 19.20 -12.19 22.36
C THR A 257 19.74 -11.04 21.51
N SER A 258 19.04 -10.67 20.44
CA SER A 258 19.27 -9.46 19.65
C SER A 258 18.09 -8.50 19.82
N PRO A 259 18.31 -7.20 20.04
CA PRO A 259 17.23 -6.23 20.28
C PRO A 259 16.54 -5.75 18.99
N SER A 260 16.75 -6.42 17.86
CA SER A 260 16.25 -5.99 16.56
C SER A 260 16.13 -7.11 15.51
N ASP A 261 16.16 -8.37 15.91
CA ASP A 261 15.94 -9.49 14.98
C ASP A 261 14.45 -9.87 14.87
N GLY A 262 13.60 -9.30 15.72
CA GLY A 262 12.16 -9.55 15.71
C GLY A 262 11.79 -10.93 16.25
N LEU A 263 12.68 -11.58 17.02
CA LEU A 263 12.38 -12.81 17.75
C LEU A 263 12.07 -12.48 19.21
N THR A 264 10.83 -12.69 19.63
CA THR A 264 10.34 -12.21 20.92
C THR A 264 9.44 -13.23 21.61
N SER A 265 9.41 -13.21 22.94
CA SER A 265 8.41 -13.86 23.78
C SER A 265 7.30 -12.91 24.22
N ASP A 266 7.45 -11.63 23.90
CA ASP A 266 6.48 -10.58 24.19
C ASP A 266 6.00 -9.91 22.88
N ALA A 267 4.85 -10.38 22.39
CA ALA A 267 4.18 -9.81 21.22
C ALA A 267 3.44 -8.49 21.50
N THR A 268 3.64 -7.83 22.64
CA THR A 268 2.98 -6.54 22.92
C THR A 268 3.47 -5.45 21.97
N LEU A 269 2.52 -4.67 21.45
CA LEU A 269 2.79 -3.63 20.44
C LEU A 269 2.70 -2.23 21.01
N THR A 270 3.64 -1.38 20.62
CA THR A 270 3.58 0.07 20.83
C THR A 270 3.13 0.76 19.55
N VAL A 271 1.99 1.45 19.61
CA VAL A 271 1.43 2.20 18.47
C VAL A 271 1.48 3.71 18.72
N GLY A 272 2.24 4.42 17.88
CA GLY A 272 2.39 5.88 17.88
C GLY A 272 1.63 6.57 16.74
N GLY A 273 1.72 7.90 16.66
CA GLY A 273 1.10 8.68 15.58
C GLY A 273 -0.44 8.72 15.61
N ARG A 274 -1.05 8.53 16.79
CA ARG A 274 -2.51 8.46 16.95
C ARG A 274 -3.18 9.81 16.72
N VAL A 275 -4.22 9.83 15.89
CA VAL A 275 -5.08 10.98 15.65
C VAL A 275 -6.06 11.16 16.80
N ALA A 276 -6.26 12.41 17.25
CA ALA A 276 -7.18 12.71 18.33
C ALA A 276 -8.62 12.34 17.98
N GLY A 277 -9.26 11.51 18.80
CA GLY A 277 -10.62 11.00 18.55
C GLY A 277 -10.69 9.89 17.49
N GLY A 278 -9.56 9.51 16.87
CA GLY A 278 -9.51 8.40 15.93
C GLY A 278 -9.48 7.02 16.62
N VAL A 279 -9.86 5.99 15.89
CA VAL A 279 -9.91 4.60 16.35
C VAL A 279 -8.84 3.80 15.61
N LEU A 280 -8.00 3.06 16.35
CA LEU A 280 -7.07 2.11 15.74
C LEU A 280 -7.78 0.84 15.30
N GLN A 281 -7.31 0.29 14.19
CA GLN A 281 -7.70 -1.02 13.71
C GLN A 281 -6.45 -1.85 13.41
N TYR A 282 -6.54 -3.14 13.69
CA TYR A 282 -5.46 -4.12 13.58
C TYR A 282 -5.91 -5.27 12.69
N SER A 283 -5.01 -5.75 11.86
CA SER A 283 -5.14 -6.98 11.08
C SER A 283 -3.98 -7.89 11.47
N LEU A 284 -4.30 -9.12 11.89
CA LEU A 284 -3.32 -10.17 12.18
C LEU A 284 -3.24 -11.08 10.95
N ASP A 285 -2.04 -11.32 10.43
CA ASP A 285 -1.75 -12.30 9.39
C ASP A 285 -2.63 -12.19 8.13
N GLY A 286 -2.98 -10.94 7.78
CA GLY A 286 -3.81 -10.62 6.61
C GLY A 286 -5.31 -10.79 6.81
N HIS A 287 -5.78 -11.10 8.03
CA HIS A 287 -7.21 -11.17 8.35
C HIS A 287 -7.88 -9.78 8.41
N ASP A 288 -9.20 -9.76 8.54
CA ASP A 288 -9.99 -8.52 8.60
C ASP A 288 -9.54 -7.58 9.74
N PHE A 289 -9.61 -6.27 9.44
CA PHE A 289 -9.28 -5.23 10.42
C PHE A 289 -10.31 -5.19 11.56
N ALA A 290 -9.84 -5.33 12.81
CA ALA A 290 -10.63 -5.22 14.02
C ALA A 290 -10.14 -4.09 14.93
N ALA A 291 -11.03 -3.49 15.73
CA ALA A 291 -10.66 -2.44 16.69
C ALA A 291 -9.92 -2.97 17.93
N THR A 292 -9.92 -4.29 18.13
CA THR A 292 -9.22 -4.98 19.21
C THR A 292 -7.82 -5.35 18.74
N ALA A 293 -6.80 -5.04 19.53
CA ALA A 293 -5.45 -5.51 19.25
C ALA A 293 -5.37 -7.05 19.34
N PRO A 294 -4.52 -7.71 18.53
CA PRO A 294 -4.28 -9.14 18.63
C PRO A 294 -3.82 -9.54 20.04
N SER A 295 -4.20 -10.74 20.46
CA SER A 295 -3.72 -11.36 21.69
C SER A 295 -3.18 -12.74 21.37
N PHE A 296 -2.04 -13.08 21.95
CA PHE A 296 -1.36 -14.35 21.73
C PHE A 296 -1.37 -15.15 23.03
N ALA A 297 -1.65 -16.45 22.91
CA ALA A 297 -1.51 -17.41 24.00
C ALA A 297 -0.03 -17.50 24.45
N GLN A 298 0.17 -17.95 25.69
CA GLN A 298 1.49 -18.04 26.33
C GLN A 298 1.90 -19.51 26.58
N ASP A 299 1.13 -20.46 26.03
CA ASP A 299 1.35 -21.90 26.13
C ASP A 299 1.94 -22.48 24.84
N GLY A 300 2.45 -21.62 23.96
CA GLY A 300 3.05 -21.97 22.68
C GLY A 300 2.06 -22.26 21.55
N SER A 301 0.75 -22.21 21.78
CA SER A 301 -0.22 -22.52 20.71
C SER A 301 -0.22 -21.51 19.57
N ASP A 302 0.23 -20.29 19.86
CA ASP A 302 0.26 -19.16 18.94
C ASP A 302 1.71 -18.76 18.60
N ASP A 303 2.69 -19.64 18.83
CA ASP A 303 4.08 -19.37 18.47
C ASP A 303 4.28 -19.50 16.95
N GLY A 304 5.28 -18.78 16.41
CA GLY A 304 5.59 -18.74 14.98
C GLY A 304 5.65 -17.33 14.40
N PRO A 305 5.78 -17.22 13.07
CA PRO A 305 5.84 -15.92 12.40
C PRO A 305 4.46 -15.25 12.36
N HIS A 306 4.44 -13.96 12.70
CA HIS A 306 3.25 -13.12 12.65
C HIS A 306 3.53 -11.79 11.96
N THR A 307 2.51 -11.27 11.30
CA THR A 307 2.49 -9.91 10.76
C THR A 307 1.26 -9.16 11.26
N VAL A 308 1.47 -8.06 11.97
CA VAL A 308 0.39 -7.18 12.43
C VAL A 308 0.40 -5.89 11.63
N SER A 309 -0.68 -5.66 10.88
CA SER A 309 -0.95 -4.41 10.18
C SER A 309 -1.84 -3.51 11.01
N VAL A 310 -1.45 -2.25 11.17
CA VAL A 310 -2.17 -1.25 11.96
C VAL A 310 -2.56 -0.06 11.08
N ARG A 311 -3.81 0.35 11.15
CA ARG A 311 -4.31 1.59 10.55
C ARG A 311 -5.17 2.35 11.55
N GLN A 312 -5.49 3.61 11.25
CA GLN A 312 -6.43 4.39 12.04
C GLN A 312 -7.57 4.94 11.20
N VAL A 313 -8.73 5.09 11.85
CA VAL A 313 -9.92 5.74 11.31
C VAL A 313 -10.09 7.06 12.04
N ASP A 314 -10.18 8.17 11.31
CA ASP A 314 -10.41 9.47 11.93
C ASP A 314 -11.90 9.68 12.31
N PRO A 315 -12.26 10.79 12.99
CA PRO A 315 -13.66 11.09 13.29
C PRO A 315 -14.57 11.31 12.08
N ALA A 316 -14.02 11.57 10.89
CA ALA A 316 -14.76 11.71 9.65
C ALA A 316 -15.06 10.34 9.00
N GLY A 317 -14.41 9.27 9.46
CA GLY A 317 -14.58 7.90 8.95
C GLY A 317 -13.52 7.51 7.92
N GLU A 318 -12.52 8.36 7.67
CA GLU A 318 -11.48 8.11 6.68
C GLU A 318 -10.36 7.24 7.25
N HIS A 319 -9.83 6.34 6.42
CA HIS A 319 -8.82 5.37 6.82
C HIS A 319 -7.41 5.82 6.44
N SER A 320 -6.47 5.75 7.37
CA SER A 320 -5.05 5.92 7.04
C SER A 320 -4.54 4.75 6.18
N PRO A 321 -3.43 4.92 5.45
CA PRO A 321 -2.61 3.78 5.04
C PRO A 321 -2.26 2.90 6.24
N ALA A 322 -2.13 1.59 6.03
CA ALA A 322 -1.70 0.66 7.07
C ALA A 322 -0.17 0.64 7.17
N THR A 323 0.35 0.44 8.39
CA THR A 323 1.76 0.14 8.66
C THR A 323 1.85 -1.24 9.28
N ALA A 324 2.75 -2.07 8.77
CA ALA A 324 2.91 -3.45 9.23
C ALA A 324 4.20 -3.62 10.05
N ILE A 325 4.16 -4.56 10.99
CA ILE A 325 5.33 -5.14 11.64
C ILE A 325 5.26 -6.65 11.53
N SER A 326 6.40 -7.28 11.27
CA SER A 326 6.55 -8.74 11.28
C SER A 326 7.53 -9.13 12.38
N PHE A 327 7.24 -10.24 13.06
CA PHE A 327 8.04 -10.81 14.14
C PHE A 327 7.78 -12.32 14.25
N THR A 328 8.67 -13.03 14.93
CA THR A 328 8.48 -14.43 15.31
C THR A 328 8.23 -14.49 16.81
N LEU A 329 7.10 -15.08 17.20
CA LEU A 329 6.72 -15.29 18.60
C LEU A 329 7.21 -16.66 19.07
N ASP A 330 7.84 -16.69 20.23
CA ASP A 330 8.17 -17.92 20.97
C ASP A 330 7.93 -17.69 22.47
N THR A 331 6.89 -18.29 23.01
CA THR A 331 6.46 -18.13 24.40
C THR A 331 6.89 -19.29 25.30
N LEU A 332 7.53 -20.32 24.74
CA LEU A 332 7.85 -21.54 25.46
C LEU A 332 9.25 -21.51 26.06
N ALA A 333 9.31 -21.44 27.39
CA ALA A 333 10.58 -21.53 28.08
C ALA A 333 11.26 -22.90 27.96
N PRO A 334 12.60 -22.94 27.86
CA PRO A 334 13.36 -24.18 27.89
C PRO A 334 13.12 -24.94 29.20
N LYS A 335 13.17 -26.28 29.16
CA LYS A 335 12.99 -27.14 30.35
C LYS A 335 14.24 -27.96 30.68
N PRO A 336 15.28 -27.34 31.27
CA PRO A 336 16.50 -28.08 31.60
C PRO A 336 16.22 -29.08 32.72
N VAL A 337 16.78 -30.28 32.58
CA VAL A 337 16.70 -31.39 33.56
C VAL A 337 18.10 -31.89 33.85
N ILE A 338 18.45 -31.97 35.13
CA ILE A 338 19.71 -32.58 35.56
C ILE A 338 19.50 -34.09 35.64
N THR A 339 20.25 -34.87 34.86
CA THR A 339 20.06 -36.32 34.74
C THR A 339 21.16 -37.13 35.43
N GLY A 340 22.33 -36.54 35.69
CA GLY A 340 23.41 -37.24 36.38
C GLY A 340 24.63 -36.39 36.72
N SER A 341 25.54 -37.00 37.47
CA SER A 341 26.81 -36.40 37.84
C SER A 341 27.91 -37.46 37.94
N ASN A 342 29.13 -37.10 37.58
CA ASN A 342 30.32 -37.93 37.74
C ASN A 342 31.35 -37.21 38.61
N ALA A 343 31.54 -37.72 39.82
CA ALA A 343 32.46 -37.14 40.81
C ALA A 343 33.93 -37.26 40.40
N SER A 344 34.31 -38.30 39.64
CA SER A 344 35.70 -38.52 39.20
C SER A 344 36.14 -37.53 38.13
N SER A 345 35.23 -37.13 37.24
CA SER A 345 35.48 -36.13 36.19
C SER A 345 35.01 -34.72 36.58
N HIS A 346 34.44 -34.53 37.77
CA HIS A 346 33.83 -33.27 38.21
C HIS A 346 32.81 -32.71 37.21
N THR A 347 31.98 -33.57 36.62
CA THR A 347 31.00 -33.18 35.59
C THR A 347 29.57 -33.41 36.06
N VAL A 348 28.68 -32.47 35.78
CA VAL A 348 27.22 -32.64 35.87
C VAL A 348 26.65 -32.62 34.47
N SER A 349 25.69 -33.51 34.23
CA SER A 349 25.07 -33.70 32.93
C SER A 349 23.57 -33.62 33.05
N GLY A 350 22.94 -33.24 31.96
CA GLY A 350 21.49 -33.16 31.88
C GLY A 350 20.99 -33.23 30.47
N THR A 351 19.68 -33.11 30.37
CA THR A 351 18.94 -32.96 29.13
C THR A 351 18.18 -31.64 29.15
N LEU A 352 17.79 -31.19 27.98
CA LEU A 352 16.90 -30.09 27.74
C LEU A 352 15.84 -30.61 26.77
N ASP A 353 14.58 -30.32 27.06
CA ASP A 353 13.48 -30.69 26.18
C ASP A 353 13.55 -29.85 24.90
N VAL A 354 14.22 -30.38 23.87
CA VAL A 354 14.46 -29.71 22.58
C VAL A 354 13.28 -29.84 21.62
N THR A 355 12.06 -29.98 22.14
CA THR A 355 10.84 -29.89 21.31
C THR A 355 10.75 -28.58 20.53
N ASN A 356 11.49 -27.54 20.96
CA ASN A 356 11.80 -26.34 20.21
C ASN A 356 13.33 -26.23 20.06
N ILE A 357 13.84 -26.55 18.86
CA ILE A 357 15.28 -26.53 18.49
C ILE A 357 15.96 -25.15 18.60
N ALA A 358 15.21 -24.07 18.86
CA ALA A 358 15.79 -22.78 19.29
C ALA A 358 16.67 -22.91 20.55
N ASP A 359 16.58 -24.06 21.24
CA ASP A 359 17.34 -24.41 22.43
C ASP A 359 18.69 -25.11 22.16
N VAL A 360 19.02 -25.49 20.92
CA VAL A 360 20.34 -26.08 20.60
C VAL A 360 21.40 -24.99 20.57
N GLY A 361 22.56 -25.24 21.17
CA GLY A 361 23.64 -24.27 21.30
C GLY A 361 23.43 -23.25 22.41
N ILE A 362 22.27 -23.22 23.06
CA ILE A 362 22.03 -22.33 24.20
C ILE A 362 22.91 -22.73 25.39
N THR A 363 23.23 -21.75 26.23
CA THR A 363 24.05 -21.99 27.42
C THR A 363 23.17 -22.41 28.61
N VAL A 364 23.41 -23.62 29.12
CA VAL A 364 22.93 -24.03 30.44
C VAL A 364 23.96 -23.61 31.48
N THR A 365 23.52 -22.83 32.46
CA THR A 365 24.34 -22.41 33.60
C THR A 365 23.83 -23.09 34.88
N LEU A 366 24.74 -23.74 35.60
CA LEU A 366 24.46 -24.31 36.91
C LEU A 366 24.67 -23.25 38.00
N TYR A 367 23.75 -23.22 38.96
CA TYR A 367 23.74 -22.32 40.10
C TYR A 367 23.73 -23.09 41.42
N GLU A 368 24.52 -22.62 42.40
CA GLU A 368 24.37 -22.95 43.81
C GLU A 368 23.85 -21.72 44.55
N GLY A 369 22.58 -21.77 44.98
CA GLY A 369 21.85 -20.56 45.35
C GLY A 369 21.75 -19.61 44.16
N ASP A 370 22.24 -18.37 44.33
CA ASP A 370 22.29 -17.35 43.27
C ASP A 370 23.66 -17.28 42.56
N THR A 371 24.63 -18.11 42.96
CA THR A 371 26.00 -18.05 42.43
C THR A 371 26.16 -19.04 41.26
N PRO A 372 26.59 -18.60 40.07
CA PRO A 372 26.89 -19.51 38.97
C PRO A 372 28.16 -20.31 39.28
N VAL A 373 28.09 -21.64 39.13
CA VAL A 373 29.18 -22.58 39.46
C VAL A 373 29.79 -23.26 38.25
N GLY A 374 29.15 -23.14 37.08
CA GLY A 374 29.67 -23.63 35.80
C GLY A 374 28.64 -23.46 34.69
N SER A 375 29.09 -23.57 33.45
CA SER A 375 28.22 -23.52 32.27
C SER A 375 28.64 -24.55 31.23
N GLY A 376 27.69 -24.90 30.37
CA GLY A 376 27.87 -25.81 29.24
C GLY A 376 26.83 -25.49 28.18
N THR A 377 27.07 -25.92 26.96
CA THR A 377 26.14 -25.73 25.85
C THR A 377 25.28 -26.95 25.66
N VAL A 378 24.05 -26.74 25.21
CA VAL A 378 23.14 -27.81 24.80
C VAL A 378 23.53 -28.28 23.41
N ASP A 379 23.77 -29.57 23.26
CA ASP A 379 24.02 -30.19 21.97
C ASP A 379 22.72 -30.43 21.20
N ALA A 380 22.86 -30.85 19.95
CA ALA A 380 21.74 -31.12 19.05
C ALA A 380 20.76 -32.20 19.54
N GLY A 381 21.19 -33.08 20.47
CA GLY A 381 20.33 -34.08 21.09
C GLY A 381 19.63 -33.59 22.35
N GLY A 382 19.76 -32.30 22.68
CA GLY A 382 19.29 -31.72 23.92
C GLY A 382 20.14 -32.11 25.14
N HIS A 383 21.31 -32.71 24.98
CA HIS A 383 22.16 -33.05 26.11
C HIS A 383 23.13 -31.90 26.40
N TRP A 384 23.52 -31.77 27.66
CA TRP A 384 24.53 -30.81 28.05
C TRP A 384 25.40 -31.39 29.15
N ASN A 385 26.64 -30.92 29.23
CA ASN A 385 27.56 -31.25 30.30
C ASN A 385 28.27 -29.98 30.81
N VAL A 386 28.45 -29.90 32.13
CA VAL A 386 29.14 -28.80 32.80
C VAL A 386 30.26 -29.38 33.65
N SER A 387 31.47 -28.89 33.43
CA SER A 387 32.60 -29.15 34.33
C SER A 387 32.54 -28.19 35.51
N LEU A 388 32.56 -28.73 36.73
CA LEU A 388 32.46 -27.97 37.98
C LEU A 388 33.84 -27.79 38.61
N ALA A 389 34.10 -26.59 39.11
CA ALA A 389 35.28 -26.29 39.92
C ALA A 389 35.01 -26.43 41.43
N LEU A 390 34.28 -27.48 41.84
CA LEU A 390 33.96 -27.73 43.24
C LEU A 390 35.00 -28.69 43.83
N SER A 391 35.74 -28.24 44.85
CA SER A 391 36.93 -28.96 45.37
C SER A 391 36.89 -29.21 46.89
N ASP A 392 35.74 -29.01 47.54
CA ASP A 392 35.61 -29.05 49.00
C ASP A 392 35.04 -30.36 49.57
N GLY A 393 34.54 -31.26 48.72
CA GLY A 393 33.97 -32.55 49.15
C GLY A 393 32.65 -32.43 49.92
N ALA A 394 31.97 -31.29 49.85
CA ALA A 394 30.67 -31.06 50.48
C ALA A 394 29.49 -31.57 49.61
N SER A 395 28.29 -31.60 50.20
CA SER A 395 27.05 -31.76 49.43
C SER A 395 26.64 -30.41 48.86
N HIS A 396 26.35 -30.35 47.57
CA HIS A 396 25.94 -29.13 46.86
C HIS A 396 24.52 -29.29 46.33
N THR A 397 23.71 -28.23 46.40
CA THR A 397 22.38 -28.19 45.77
C THR A 397 22.43 -27.30 44.55
N LEU A 398 22.25 -27.92 43.38
CA LEU A 398 22.42 -27.29 42.08
C LEU A 398 21.06 -27.08 41.40
N ILE A 399 20.94 -25.97 40.69
CA ILE A 399 19.81 -25.66 39.81
C ILE A 399 20.39 -25.30 38.44
N ALA A 400 19.88 -25.90 37.36
CA ALA A 400 20.22 -25.52 36.00
C ALA A 400 19.26 -24.43 35.52
N LYS A 401 19.80 -23.39 34.88
CA LYS A 401 19.04 -22.34 34.20
C LYS A 401 19.53 -22.21 32.76
N SER A 402 18.62 -21.95 31.83
CA SER A 402 18.92 -21.70 30.43
C SER A 402 18.01 -20.61 29.88
N LEU A 403 18.52 -19.80 28.97
CA LEU A 403 17.77 -18.78 28.25
C LEU A 403 17.73 -19.20 26.78
N ASP A 404 16.54 -19.24 26.18
CA ASP A 404 16.40 -19.47 24.74
C ASP A 404 16.72 -18.20 23.94
N GLN A 405 16.60 -18.29 22.61
CA GLN A 405 16.91 -17.18 21.72
C GLN A 405 15.87 -16.05 21.77
N ALA A 406 14.62 -16.34 22.17
CA ALA A 406 13.52 -15.38 22.33
C ALA A 406 13.49 -14.71 23.73
N GLY A 407 14.36 -15.14 24.64
CA GLY A 407 14.52 -14.57 25.97
C GLY A 407 13.69 -15.25 27.07
N ASN A 408 13.13 -16.43 26.83
CA ASN A 408 12.44 -17.19 27.87
C ASN A 408 13.44 -17.91 28.78
N LEU A 409 13.23 -17.81 30.09
CA LEU A 409 14.11 -18.41 31.10
C LEU A 409 13.56 -19.76 31.59
N GLY A 410 14.28 -20.82 31.26
CA GLY A 410 14.09 -22.17 31.77
C GLY A 410 14.79 -22.42 33.10
N THR A 411 14.19 -23.23 33.98
CA THR A 411 14.82 -23.63 35.25
C THR A 411 14.50 -25.08 35.61
N SER A 412 15.52 -25.82 36.07
CA SER A 412 15.36 -27.21 36.51
C SER A 412 14.84 -27.32 37.95
N GLY A 413 14.37 -28.52 38.32
CA GLY A 413 14.29 -28.89 39.74
C GLY A 413 15.67 -28.89 40.41
N PRO A 414 15.73 -28.76 41.75
CA PRO A 414 16.99 -28.83 42.48
C PRO A 414 17.59 -30.24 42.45
N PHE A 415 18.90 -30.33 42.24
CA PHE A 415 19.69 -31.56 42.23
C PHE A 415 20.74 -31.54 43.33
N VAL A 416 20.82 -32.60 44.15
CA VAL A 416 21.82 -32.70 45.22
C VAL A 416 23.01 -33.54 44.75
N LEU A 417 24.16 -32.90 44.62
CA LEU A 417 25.44 -33.56 44.37
C LEU A 417 26.07 -33.98 45.70
N ASN A 418 26.33 -35.27 45.89
CA ASN A 418 27.01 -35.80 47.08
C ASN A 418 28.42 -36.29 46.70
N ALA A 419 29.47 -35.70 47.29
CA ALA A 419 30.87 -36.01 46.97
C ALA A 419 31.37 -37.43 47.35
N ASN A 420 30.53 -38.32 47.88
CA ASN A 420 30.92 -39.61 48.48
C ASN A 420 30.36 -40.87 47.79
N ALA A 421 30.27 -40.89 46.47
CA ALA A 421 30.01 -42.12 45.71
C ALA A 421 31.29 -42.60 44.99
N GLY A 422 32.27 -43.07 45.78
CA GLY A 422 33.48 -43.70 45.27
C GLY A 422 33.83 -44.95 46.07
N GLY A 423 33.60 -46.13 45.48
CA GLY A 423 34.17 -47.39 45.96
C GLY A 423 33.26 -48.61 45.79
N ASP A 424 33.33 -49.29 44.65
CA ASP A 424 33.64 -50.73 44.66
C ASP A 424 34.27 -51.15 43.33
N ALA A 425 35.59 -51.30 43.33
CA ALA A 425 36.35 -51.99 42.31
C ALA A 425 37.14 -53.09 43.05
N GLY A 426 36.70 -54.34 42.91
CA GLY A 426 37.41 -55.52 43.39
C GLY A 426 37.23 -56.67 42.42
N GLY A 427 38.28 -56.96 41.63
CA GLY A 427 38.33 -58.10 40.71
C GLY A 427 38.76 -59.41 41.38
N GLY A 428 38.51 -60.55 40.70
CA GLY A 428 39.18 -61.83 40.97
C GLY A 428 38.49 -63.11 40.48
N ASP A 429 38.96 -63.61 39.33
CA ASP A 429 39.30 -65.02 39.00
C ASP A 429 38.22 -66.14 38.78
N GLY A 430 38.38 -66.88 37.66
CA GLY A 430 38.29 -68.36 37.70
C GLY A 430 37.16 -69.14 36.99
N THR A 431 37.32 -69.41 35.69
CA THR A 431 36.97 -70.66 34.94
C THR A 431 35.51 -71.04 34.54
N PRO A 432 35.35 -71.79 33.40
CA PRO A 432 34.09 -71.96 32.68
C PRO A 432 33.41 -73.33 32.90
N GLY A 433 32.06 -73.36 32.93
CA GLY A 433 31.30 -74.61 33.07
C GLY A 433 29.80 -74.50 32.80
N SER A 434 29.42 -74.71 31.54
CA SER A 434 28.30 -75.56 31.07
C SER A 434 27.16 -75.92 32.03
N GLY A 435 25.92 -75.56 31.63
CA GLY A 435 24.79 -76.51 31.68
C GLY A 435 23.42 -75.98 32.13
N GLY A 436 22.51 -75.75 31.17
CA GLY A 436 21.19 -76.38 31.22
C GLY A 436 19.96 -75.57 31.64
N SER A 437 19.36 -74.90 30.64
CA SER A 437 17.93 -74.88 30.26
C SER A 437 16.80 -74.77 31.29
N GLY A 438 15.95 -73.77 31.05
CA GLY A 438 14.54 -73.68 31.45
C GLY A 438 13.90 -72.39 30.95
N GLY A 439 13.33 -72.41 29.73
CA GLY A 439 12.86 -71.22 29.00
C GLY A 439 11.49 -70.68 29.42
N SER A 440 11.16 -69.45 29.01
CA SER A 440 10.34 -69.20 27.80
C SER A 440 9.91 -67.71 27.72
N GLY A 441 10.33 -67.02 26.65
CA GLY A 441 9.57 -65.99 25.90
C GLY A 441 9.63 -64.53 26.36
N GLY A 442 10.26 -63.65 25.55
CA GLY A 442 10.13 -62.18 25.65
C GLY A 442 11.42 -61.34 25.58
N ASP A 443 12.32 -61.62 24.63
CA ASP A 443 13.01 -60.66 23.75
C ASP A 443 12.73 -59.17 24.04
N GLY A 444 13.67 -58.25 24.30
CA GLY A 444 15.12 -58.23 24.12
C GLY A 444 15.52 -56.83 23.63
N ALA A 445 15.87 -55.90 24.52
CA ALA A 445 16.74 -54.74 24.25
C ALA A 445 17.00 -53.95 25.54
N SER A 446 17.98 -54.38 26.34
CA SER A 446 18.92 -53.40 26.86
C SER A 446 19.62 -52.82 25.64
N GLY A 447 19.04 -51.75 25.11
CA GLY A 447 19.57 -51.02 23.95
C GLY A 447 21.00 -50.55 24.23
N PRO A 448 21.85 -50.48 23.21
CA PRO A 448 23.23 -50.05 23.37
C PRO A 448 23.26 -48.62 23.92
N ALA A 449 24.35 -48.29 24.63
CA ALA A 449 24.62 -46.93 25.08
C ALA A 449 24.44 -45.94 23.92
N LEU A 450 23.56 -44.95 24.10
CA LEU A 450 23.25 -43.90 23.12
C LEU A 450 24.40 -42.91 22.90
N SER A 451 25.64 -43.25 23.29
CA SER A 451 26.81 -42.37 23.10
C SER A 451 27.33 -42.32 21.66
N ASN A 452 26.63 -42.91 20.68
CA ASN A 452 27.12 -43.03 19.31
C ASN A 452 26.30 -42.32 18.22
N ALA A 453 25.11 -41.80 18.49
CA ALA A 453 24.40 -40.92 17.55
C ALA A 453 24.45 -39.52 18.17
N LEU A 454 25.13 -38.52 17.62
CA LEU A 454 24.69 -37.75 16.46
C LEU A 454 25.83 -36.81 15.98
N TRP A 455 26.96 -37.34 15.51
CA TRP A 455 27.99 -36.49 14.89
C TRP A 455 27.57 -36.01 13.50
N PHE A 456 26.77 -36.80 12.79
CA PHE A 456 26.45 -36.60 11.37
C PHE A 456 25.31 -35.62 11.10
N GLY A 457 24.65 -35.10 12.13
CA GLY A 457 23.46 -34.28 12.01
C GLY A 457 22.53 -34.35 13.22
N ALA A 458 21.49 -33.53 13.21
CA ALA A 458 20.45 -33.45 14.22
C ALA A 458 19.10 -33.86 13.61
N TYR A 459 18.16 -34.35 14.41
CA TYR A 459 16.76 -34.36 14.00
C TYR A 459 16.10 -33.07 14.47
N THR A 460 15.42 -32.36 13.58
CA THR A 460 14.58 -31.20 13.90
C THR A 460 13.11 -31.58 13.84
N HIS A 461 12.36 -31.15 14.84
CA HIS A 461 10.91 -31.26 14.92
C HIS A 461 10.22 -29.89 14.80
N TYR A 462 11.00 -28.84 14.49
CA TYR A 462 10.51 -27.47 14.42
C TYR A 462 10.92 -26.81 13.11
N ILE A 463 9.90 -26.40 12.34
CA ILE A 463 10.08 -25.79 11.02
C ILE A 463 10.82 -24.44 11.08
N GLY A 464 10.77 -23.74 12.20
CA GLY A 464 11.47 -22.47 12.38
C GLY A 464 12.97 -22.61 12.69
N SER A 465 13.50 -23.81 12.91
CA SER A 465 14.98 -23.99 12.94
C SER A 465 15.57 -23.57 11.62
N THR A 466 16.83 -23.19 11.64
CA THR A 466 17.64 -23.10 10.45
C THR A 466 17.55 -24.34 9.54
N GLY A 467 17.65 -25.55 10.12
CA GLY A 467 17.49 -26.80 9.38
C GLY A 467 16.05 -27.05 8.88
N GLY A 468 15.05 -26.68 9.68
CA GLY A 468 13.63 -26.77 9.32
C GLY A 468 13.23 -25.77 8.23
N GLN A 469 13.83 -24.58 8.23
CA GLN A 469 13.63 -23.55 7.22
C GLN A 469 14.22 -24.00 5.88
N VAL A 470 15.42 -24.57 5.90
CA VAL A 470 16.03 -25.18 4.71
C VAL A 470 15.17 -26.35 4.22
N TYR A 471 14.67 -27.20 5.13
CA TYR A 471 13.76 -28.28 4.76
C TYR A 471 12.50 -27.76 4.07
N ALA A 472 11.84 -26.75 4.65
CA ALA A 472 10.63 -26.14 4.09
C ALA A 472 10.89 -25.49 2.72
N LEU A 473 12.05 -24.86 2.51
CA LEU A 473 12.43 -24.30 1.22
C LEU A 473 12.62 -25.38 0.15
N TYR A 474 13.25 -26.50 0.49
CA TYR A 474 13.45 -27.61 -0.42
C TYR A 474 12.12 -28.32 -0.73
N GLU A 475 11.31 -28.63 0.28
CA GLU A 475 9.99 -29.22 0.09
C GLU A 475 9.10 -28.30 -0.76
N GLY A 476 8.93 -27.05 -0.36
CA GLY A 476 8.00 -26.14 -1.03
C GLY A 476 8.44 -25.72 -2.44
N LEU A 477 9.74 -25.48 -2.67
CA LEU A 477 10.21 -24.94 -3.96
C LEU A 477 10.70 -26.01 -4.94
N LEU A 478 11.14 -27.17 -4.43
CA LEU A 478 11.75 -28.24 -5.22
C LEU A 478 10.98 -29.56 -5.13
N ASP A 479 9.93 -29.66 -4.31
CA ASP A 479 9.09 -30.86 -4.14
C ASP A 479 9.90 -32.08 -3.65
N ARG A 480 10.83 -31.84 -2.73
CA ARG A 480 11.64 -32.89 -2.10
C ARG A 480 12.27 -32.43 -0.80
N ALA A 481 12.60 -33.38 0.07
CA ALA A 481 13.50 -33.12 1.18
C ALA A 481 14.86 -32.57 0.69
N PRO A 482 15.52 -31.68 1.48
CA PRO A 482 16.89 -31.29 1.23
C PRO A 482 17.74 -32.54 1.20
N ASP A 483 18.59 -32.64 0.18
CA ASP A 483 19.61 -33.67 0.20
C ASP A 483 20.45 -33.47 1.47
N PRO A 484 20.96 -34.54 2.09
CA PRO A 484 21.81 -34.48 3.27
C PRO A 484 23.07 -33.60 3.16
N LEU A 485 23.27 -32.94 2.02
CA LEU A 485 24.49 -32.29 1.57
C LEU A 485 24.16 -31.02 0.79
N SER A 486 22.97 -30.44 0.99
CA SER A 486 22.65 -29.09 0.51
C SER A 486 23.67 -28.07 1.04
N GLU A 487 23.96 -27.02 0.25
CA GLU A 487 25.17 -26.16 0.22
C GLU A 487 25.59 -25.40 1.52
N GLY A 488 25.37 -25.96 2.71
CA GLY A 488 25.63 -25.27 3.98
C GLY A 488 24.66 -24.12 4.24
N TRP A 489 23.46 -24.16 3.65
CA TRP A 489 22.45 -23.10 3.82
C TRP A 489 22.16 -22.81 5.29
N HIS A 490 22.07 -23.85 6.11
CA HIS A 490 21.89 -23.68 7.53
C HIS A 490 23.10 -22.99 8.18
N THR A 491 24.33 -23.33 7.78
CA THR A 491 25.52 -22.61 8.26
C THR A 491 25.48 -21.13 7.90
N LEU A 492 25.04 -20.76 6.70
CA LEU A 492 24.93 -19.36 6.30
C LEU A 492 23.90 -18.60 7.14
N LEU A 493 22.74 -19.21 7.37
CA LEU A 493 21.68 -18.65 8.20
C LEU A 493 22.11 -18.55 9.69
N ASP A 494 22.80 -19.56 10.22
CA ASP A 494 23.37 -19.54 11.58
C ASP A 494 24.43 -18.44 11.77
N HIS A 495 25.09 -18.02 10.68
CA HIS A 495 26.04 -16.90 10.65
C HIS A 495 25.40 -15.56 10.25
N GLY A 496 24.06 -15.47 10.27
CA GLY A 496 23.30 -14.24 10.08
C GLY A 496 23.04 -13.84 8.62
N ALA A 497 23.15 -14.77 7.67
CA ALA A 497 22.63 -14.53 6.32
C ALA A 497 21.11 -14.33 6.36
N ARG A 498 20.57 -13.54 5.43
CA ARG A 498 19.11 -13.36 5.34
C ARG A 498 18.51 -14.59 4.67
N LEU A 499 17.37 -15.04 5.18
CA LEU A 499 16.59 -16.14 4.59
C LEU A 499 16.28 -15.90 3.12
N SER A 500 15.92 -14.67 2.77
CA SER A 500 15.67 -14.24 1.40
C SER A 500 16.88 -14.45 0.47
N ASP A 501 18.11 -14.37 0.98
CA ASP A 501 19.32 -14.58 0.17
C ASP A 501 19.51 -16.07 -0.16
N VAL A 502 19.17 -16.96 0.79
CA VAL A 502 19.14 -18.41 0.59
C VAL A 502 18.04 -18.79 -0.38
N THR A 503 16.83 -18.27 -0.19
CA THR A 503 15.69 -18.48 -1.10
C THR A 503 16.00 -17.99 -2.50
N GLN A 504 16.66 -16.82 -2.63
CA GLN A 504 17.09 -16.29 -3.92
C GLN A 504 18.12 -17.22 -4.61
N ALA A 505 19.03 -17.83 -3.85
CA ALA A 505 20.00 -18.77 -4.39
C ALA A 505 19.34 -20.08 -4.84
N ILE A 506 18.42 -20.63 -4.04
CA ILE A 506 17.61 -21.80 -4.40
C ILE A 506 16.81 -21.51 -5.66
N LEU A 507 16.09 -20.39 -5.73
CA LEU A 507 15.31 -19.98 -6.91
C LEU A 507 16.18 -19.80 -8.16
N ALA A 508 17.45 -19.41 -8.00
CA ALA A 508 18.40 -19.27 -9.11
C ALA A 508 18.99 -20.62 -9.58
N SER A 509 18.80 -21.70 -8.81
CA SER A 509 19.32 -23.02 -9.16
C SER A 509 18.67 -23.57 -10.43
N PRO A 510 19.40 -24.38 -11.23
CA PRO A 510 18.83 -25.05 -12.39
C PRO A 510 17.60 -25.91 -12.06
N GLU A 511 17.56 -26.46 -10.85
CA GLU A 511 16.47 -27.27 -10.35
C GLU A 511 15.23 -26.43 -10.10
N ALA A 512 15.31 -25.37 -9.29
CA ALA A 512 14.19 -24.46 -9.10
C ALA A 512 13.72 -23.84 -10.42
N GLN A 513 14.63 -23.53 -11.35
CA GLN A 513 14.25 -23.04 -12.69
C GLN A 513 13.56 -24.10 -13.56
N ALA A 514 13.66 -25.39 -13.25
CA ALA A 514 12.86 -26.43 -13.89
C ALA A 514 11.43 -26.52 -13.30
N HIS A 515 11.28 -26.23 -11.99
CA HIS A 515 10.01 -26.28 -11.25
C HIS A 515 9.22 -24.95 -11.32
N LEU A 516 9.90 -23.80 -11.27
CA LEU A 516 9.37 -22.44 -11.13
C LEU A 516 9.86 -21.52 -12.27
N ASN A 517 9.52 -21.87 -13.51
CA ASN A 517 10.02 -21.20 -14.73
C ASN A 517 9.17 -20.03 -15.25
N ALA A 518 8.25 -19.49 -14.47
CA ALA A 518 7.34 -18.46 -14.93
C ALA A 518 8.05 -17.15 -15.33
N SER A 519 7.74 -16.66 -16.53
CA SER A 519 8.25 -15.40 -17.08
C SER A 519 7.46 -14.15 -16.64
N SER A 520 6.30 -14.32 -16.02
CA SER A 520 5.46 -13.23 -15.50
C SER A 520 5.24 -13.35 -13.99
N ASN A 521 4.94 -12.22 -13.33
CA ASN A 521 4.61 -12.19 -11.90
C ASN A 521 3.37 -13.05 -11.59
N ALA A 522 2.32 -12.92 -12.39
CA ALA A 522 1.10 -13.72 -12.26
C ALA A 522 1.37 -15.24 -12.40
N GLY A 523 2.21 -15.63 -13.36
CA GLY A 523 2.58 -17.03 -13.53
C GLY A 523 3.40 -17.57 -12.37
N PHE A 524 4.31 -16.75 -11.82
CA PHE A 524 5.14 -17.14 -10.69
C PHE A 524 4.32 -17.35 -9.41
N VAL A 525 3.38 -16.44 -9.13
CA VAL A 525 2.46 -16.56 -7.99
C VAL A 525 1.58 -17.81 -8.09
N GLU A 526 1.02 -18.10 -9.27
CA GLU A 526 0.21 -19.33 -9.45
C GLU A 526 1.07 -20.60 -9.34
N GLN A 527 2.32 -20.59 -9.81
CA GLN A 527 3.24 -21.72 -9.62
C GLN A 527 3.53 -21.96 -8.14
N LEU A 528 3.73 -20.90 -7.33
CA LEU A 528 3.92 -21.04 -5.88
C LEU A 528 2.67 -21.59 -5.17
N TYR A 529 1.47 -21.16 -5.55
CA TYR A 529 0.23 -21.77 -5.04
C TYR A 529 0.16 -23.27 -5.33
N GLN A 530 0.54 -23.70 -6.53
CA GLN A 530 0.47 -25.10 -6.95
C GLN A 530 1.57 -25.97 -6.35
N THR A 531 2.78 -25.43 -6.22
CA THR A 531 3.96 -26.17 -5.74
C THR A 531 4.03 -26.19 -4.22
N VAL A 532 3.88 -25.03 -3.57
CA VAL A 532 4.01 -24.91 -2.12
C VAL A 532 2.71 -25.28 -1.40
N LEU A 533 1.55 -24.84 -1.92
CA LEU A 533 0.27 -25.00 -1.21
C LEU A 533 -0.64 -26.07 -1.82
N GLU A 534 -0.17 -26.75 -2.88
CA GLU A 534 -0.91 -27.80 -3.60
C GLU A 534 -2.32 -27.40 -4.08
N ARG A 535 -2.55 -26.12 -4.37
CA ARG A 535 -3.86 -25.59 -4.80
C ARG A 535 -3.74 -24.45 -5.79
N SER A 536 -4.86 -23.98 -6.34
CA SER A 536 -4.88 -22.71 -7.07
C SER A 536 -5.09 -21.52 -6.12
N GLY A 537 -4.51 -20.37 -6.50
CA GLY A 537 -4.74 -19.12 -5.79
C GLY A 537 -6.15 -18.60 -6.01
N ASP A 538 -6.79 -18.09 -4.96
CA ASP A 538 -8.02 -17.33 -5.11
C ASP A 538 -7.72 -15.93 -5.67
N ALA A 539 -8.75 -15.25 -6.18
CA ALA A 539 -8.58 -13.97 -6.85
C ALA A 539 -7.98 -12.88 -5.94
N ALA A 540 -8.32 -12.88 -4.65
CA ALA A 540 -7.83 -11.87 -3.71
C ALA A 540 -6.39 -12.17 -3.28
N GLY A 541 -6.09 -13.42 -2.93
CA GLY A 541 -4.74 -13.88 -2.58
C GLY A 541 -3.74 -13.66 -3.73
N SER A 542 -4.11 -14.06 -4.95
CA SER A 542 -3.26 -13.84 -6.13
C SER A 542 -3.01 -12.35 -6.40
N GLN A 543 -4.02 -11.48 -6.21
CA GLN A 543 -3.84 -10.03 -6.36
C GLN A 543 -2.93 -9.43 -5.30
N PHE A 544 -3.01 -9.89 -4.05
CA PHE A 544 -2.13 -9.44 -2.98
C PHE A 544 -0.65 -9.69 -3.34
N TRP A 545 -0.29 -10.93 -3.68
CA TRP A 545 1.09 -11.28 -4.02
C TRP A 545 1.60 -10.57 -5.27
N MET A 546 0.75 -10.41 -6.29
CA MET A 546 1.11 -9.63 -7.49
C MET A 546 1.38 -8.16 -7.15
N SER A 547 0.60 -7.56 -6.24
CA SER A 547 0.82 -6.17 -5.83
C SER A 547 2.15 -5.95 -5.10
N LEU A 548 2.62 -6.94 -4.33
CA LEU A 548 3.92 -6.90 -3.69
C LEU A 548 5.06 -6.93 -4.72
N LEU A 549 4.99 -7.82 -5.71
CA LEU A 549 5.96 -7.90 -6.81
C LEU A 549 5.99 -6.62 -7.64
N ASP A 550 4.81 -6.09 -7.99
CA ASP A 550 4.70 -4.85 -8.76
C ASP A 550 5.16 -3.63 -7.94
N GLY A 551 5.06 -3.71 -6.61
CA GLY A 551 5.59 -2.74 -5.64
C GLY A 551 7.10 -2.83 -5.40
N GLY A 552 7.79 -3.78 -6.03
CA GLY A 552 9.25 -3.93 -5.97
C GLY A 552 9.76 -5.00 -5.00
N ALA A 553 8.88 -5.81 -4.38
CA ALA A 553 9.32 -6.99 -3.66
C ALA A 553 9.99 -7.99 -4.60
N SER A 554 11.02 -8.67 -4.11
CA SER A 554 11.71 -9.72 -4.85
C SER A 554 10.87 -10.99 -4.93
N ARG A 555 11.16 -11.84 -5.94
CA ARG A 555 10.56 -13.18 -6.03
C ARG A 555 10.92 -14.07 -4.84
N ALA A 556 12.09 -13.86 -4.24
CA ALA A 556 12.51 -14.57 -3.03
C ALA A 556 11.63 -14.19 -1.83
N GLU A 557 11.39 -12.90 -1.59
CA GLU A 557 10.52 -12.44 -0.49
C GLU A 557 9.07 -12.95 -0.64
N VAL A 558 8.58 -13.07 -1.87
CA VAL A 558 7.26 -13.64 -2.14
C VAL A 558 7.27 -15.16 -1.94
N ALA A 559 8.30 -15.87 -2.42
CA ALA A 559 8.45 -17.30 -2.18
C ALA A 559 8.54 -17.63 -0.67
N ASP A 560 9.28 -16.82 0.10
CA ASP A 560 9.33 -16.91 1.56
C ASP A 560 7.92 -16.80 2.16
N GLY A 561 7.12 -15.84 1.70
CA GLY A 561 5.74 -15.67 2.15
C GLY A 561 4.83 -16.88 1.91
N PHE A 562 5.09 -17.68 0.87
CA PHE A 562 4.37 -18.94 0.64
C PHE A 562 4.93 -20.09 1.47
N VAL A 563 6.25 -20.30 1.42
CA VAL A 563 6.94 -21.41 2.10
C VAL A 563 6.78 -21.31 3.61
N PHE A 564 6.80 -20.10 4.15
CA PHE A 564 6.67 -19.86 5.59
C PHE A 564 5.25 -19.45 6.01
N SER A 565 4.26 -19.74 5.16
CA SER A 565 2.84 -19.54 5.52
C SER A 565 2.35 -20.59 6.50
N SER A 566 1.36 -20.22 7.31
CA SER A 566 0.69 -21.14 8.23
C SER A 566 0.04 -22.35 7.54
N GLU A 567 -0.35 -22.19 6.27
CA GLU A 567 -0.94 -23.27 5.47
C GLU A 567 0.11 -24.32 5.08
N HIS A 568 1.26 -23.90 4.53
CA HIS A 568 2.35 -24.82 4.21
C HIS A 568 2.92 -25.48 5.48
N PHE A 569 2.99 -24.73 6.58
CA PHE A 569 3.38 -25.29 7.88
C PHE A 569 2.45 -26.42 8.32
N GLY A 570 1.14 -26.24 8.17
CA GLY A 570 0.17 -27.30 8.43
C GLY A 570 0.38 -28.55 7.57
N GLN A 571 0.84 -28.40 6.32
CA GLN A 571 1.16 -29.52 5.43
C GLN A 571 2.42 -30.27 5.87
N LEU A 572 3.44 -29.56 6.35
CA LEU A 572 4.71 -30.17 6.78
C LEU A 572 4.69 -30.73 8.20
N GLN A 573 3.70 -30.37 9.03
CA GLN A 573 3.61 -30.81 10.42
C GLN A 573 3.82 -32.33 10.63
N PRO A 574 3.24 -33.24 9.82
CA PRO A 574 3.47 -34.68 10.00
C PRO A 574 4.93 -35.11 9.82
N ALA A 575 5.69 -34.44 8.94
CA ALA A 575 7.10 -34.72 8.72
C ALA A 575 7.94 -34.25 9.92
N PHE A 576 7.64 -33.06 10.44
CA PHE A 576 8.29 -32.53 11.63
C PHE A 576 7.90 -33.30 12.90
N ASP A 577 6.67 -33.80 13.03
CA ASP A 577 6.27 -34.69 14.13
C ASP A 577 7.09 -35.99 14.14
N ALA A 578 7.43 -36.52 12.95
CA ALA A 578 8.27 -37.71 12.80
C ALA A 578 9.77 -37.42 13.05
N GLY A 579 10.19 -36.17 12.91
CA GLY A 579 11.57 -35.72 13.02
C GLY A 579 12.27 -35.73 11.66
N VAL A 580 12.69 -34.54 11.22
CA VAL A 580 13.43 -34.33 9.98
C VAL A 580 14.92 -34.35 10.28
N PHE A 581 15.69 -35.21 9.61
CA PHE A 581 17.15 -35.23 9.77
C PHE A 581 17.81 -34.06 9.04
N VAL A 582 18.61 -33.28 9.77
CA VAL A 582 19.42 -32.15 9.31
C VAL A 582 20.90 -32.51 9.52
N PRO A 583 21.59 -32.90 8.45
CA PRO A 583 22.99 -33.31 8.52
C PRO A 583 23.95 -32.17 8.84
N ASP A 584 25.02 -32.49 9.57
CA ASP A 584 26.18 -31.60 9.70
C ASP A 584 27.01 -31.72 8.41
N PRO A 585 27.21 -30.63 7.66
CA PRO A 585 27.84 -30.67 6.35
C PRO A 585 29.32 -31.02 6.48
N ILE A 586 30.01 -30.50 7.49
CA ILE A 586 31.44 -30.77 7.70
C ILE A 586 31.65 -32.25 7.98
N VAL A 587 30.84 -32.82 8.86
CA VAL A 587 30.96 -34.23 9.24
C VAL A 587 30.59 -35.16 8.08
N SER A 588 29.56 -34.78 7.31
CA SER A 588 29.12 -35.55 6.15
C SER A 588 30.15 -35.52 5.01
N ASP A 589 30.79 -34.38 4.75
CA ASP A 589 31.90 -34.23 3.79
C ASP A 589 33.10 -35.10 4.16
N VAL A 590 33.47 -35.10 5.45
CA VAL A 590 34.54 -35.96 5.96
C VAL A 590 34.17 -37.44 5.76
N ALA A 591 32.95 -37.86 6.06
CA ALA A 591 32.52 -39.24 5.82
C ALA A 591 32.58 -39.65 4.35
N ARG A 592 32.14 -38.79 3.43
CA ARG A 592 32.22 -39.06 1.99
C ARG A 592 33.66 -39.24 1.53
N LEU A 593 34.59 -38.42 2.03
CA LEU A 593 36.02 -38.60 1.75
C LEU A 593 36.56 -39.93 2.30
N TYR A 594 36.12 -40.36 3.49
CA TYR A 594 36.50 -41.65 4.06
C TYR A 594 36.00 -42.84 3.22
N TYR A 595 34.77 -42.79 2.73
CA TYR A 595 34.28 -43.83 1.81
C TYR A 595 34.98 -43.81 0.45
N GLY A 596 35.12 -42.64 -0.15
CA GLY A 596 35.79 -42.49 -1.44
C GLY A 596 37.26 -42.94 -1.40
N LEU A 597 37.97 -42.69 -0.30
CA LEU A 597 39.41 -42.95 -0.20
C LEU A 597 39.79 -44.23 0.55
N LEU A 598 38.98 -44.65 1.52
CA LEU A 598 39.31 -45.75 2.44
C LEU A 598 38.26 -46.87 2.45
N ASP A 599 37.14 -46.72 1.74
CA ASP A 599 36.04 -47.69 1.67
C ASP A 599 35.50 -48.09 3.07
N ARG A 600 35.46 -47.13 3.99
CA ARG A 600 34.92 -47.33 5.34
C ARG A 600 34.46 -46.03 6.00
N ALA A 601 33.74 -46.17 7.10
CA ALA A 601 33.44 -45.09 8.04
C ALA A 601 34.69 -44.41 8.62
N PRO A 602 34.63 -43.11 8.97
CA PRO A 602 35.55 -42.56 9.96
C PRO A 602 35.30 -43.15 11.35
N ASP A 603 36.36 -43.34 12.13
CA ASP A 603 36.26 -43.61 13.57
C ASP A 603 36.05 -42.31 14.37
N THR A 604 35.61 -42.42 15.64
CA THR A 604 35.29 -41.26 16.50
C THR A 604 36.45 -40.27 16.61
N GLY A 605 37.68 -40.77 16.75
CA GLY A 605 38.87 -39.92 16.91
C GLY A 605 39.25 -39.21 15.61
N GLY A 606 39.19 -39.91 14.48
CA GLY A 606 39.41 -39.35 13.15
C GLY A 606 38.38 -38.27 12.83
N LEU A 607 37.09 -38.55 13.06
CA LEU A 607 35.99 -37.61 12.82
C LEU A 607 36.15 -36.34 13.66
N GLN A 608 36.44 -36.49 14.96
CA GLN A 608 36.70 -35.37 15.88
C GLN A 608 37.85 -34.48 15.41
N GLY A 609 38.95 -35.09 15.00
CA GLY A 609 40.13 -34.37 14.53
C GLY A 609 39.85 -33.57 13.26
N TRP A 610 39.15 -34.16 12.29
CA TRP A 610 38.83 -33.48 11.04
C TRP A 610 37.78 -32.40 11.19
N TYR A 611 36.75 -32.65 12.01
CA TYR A 611 35.77 -31.64 12.37
C TYR A 611 36.45 -30.40 12.96
N ALA A 612 37.30 -30.58 13.98
CA ALA A 612 38.03 -29.47 14.59
C ALA A 612 38.95 -28.73 13.60
N ALA A 613 39.59 -29.46 12.67
CA ALA A 613 40.44 -28.85 11.65
C ALA A 613 39.63 -28.01 10.65
N ALA A 614 38.53 -28.55 10.13
CA ALA A 614 37.63 -27.84 9.23
C ALA A 614 37.01 -26.61 9.90
N HIS A 615 36.58 -26.73 11.16
CA HIS A 615 36.02 -25.64 11.96
C HIS A 615 37.06 -24.54 12.25
N ALA A 616 38.35 -24.89 12.30
CA ALA A 616 39.45 -23.93 12.39
C ALA A 616 39.82 -23.28 11.03
N GLY A 617 39.06 -23.56 9.97
CA GLY A 617 39.24 -22.99 8.63
C GLY A 617 40.21 -23.76 7.73
N ALA A 618 40.54 -25.02 8.04
CA ALA A 618 41.34 -25.84 7.14
C ALA A 618 40.57 -26.14 5.84
N PRO A 619 41.18 -25.97 4.66
CA PRO A 619 40.52 -26.31 3.41
C PRO A 619 40.33 -27.83 3.29
N PHE A 620 39.17 -28.27 2.81
CA PHE A 620 38.85 -29.70 2.64
C PHE A 620 39.86 -30.45 1.75
N ALA A 621 40.45 -29.78 0.77
CA ALA A 621 41.54 -30.35 -0.02
C ALA A 621 42.76 -30.75 0.85
N ALA A 622 43.05 -30.02 1.94
CA ALA A 622 44.09 -30.40 2.88
C ALA A 622 43.71 -31.62 3.73
N ILE A 623 42.42 -31.76 4.08
CA ILE A 623 41.89 -32.94 4.78
C ILE A 623 42.01 -34.18 3.88
N ALA A 624 41.54 -34.09 2.63
CA ALA A 624 41.68 -35.16 1.64
C ALA A 624 43.16 -35.54 1.40
N GLN A 625 44.04 -34.54 1.31
CA GLN A 625 45.48 -34.76 1.17
C GLN A 625 46.09 -35.47 2.39
N ALA A 626 45.60 -35.18 3.60
CA ALA A 626 46.07 -35.83 4.82
C ALA A 626 45.58 -37.29 4.92
N ILE A 627 44.34 -37.57 4.48
CA ILE A 627 43.82 -38.95 4.37
C ILE A 627 44.66 -39.75 3.35
N LEU A 628 44.95 -39.18 2.18
CA LEU A 628 45.82 -39.80 1.16
C LEU A 628 47.25 -40.08 1.66
N ALA A 629 47.75 -39.26 2.58
CA ALA A 629 49.07 -39.41 3.20
C ALA A 629 49.05 -40.32 4.43
N SER A 630 47.88 -40.84 4.83
CA SER A 630 47.74 -41.64 6.04
C SER A 630 48.41 -43.02 5.90
N PRO A 631 48.93 -43.60 7.01
CA PRO A 631 49.39 -44.99 7.02
C PRO A 631 48.30 -45.98 6.60
N GLU A 632 47.05 -45.63 6.83
CA GLU A 632 45.90 -46.46 6.47
C GLU A 632 45.68 -46.52 4.97
N TYR A 633 45.68 -45.38 4.28
CA TYR A 633 45.60 -45.33 2.82
C TYR A 633 46.75 -46.10 2.17
N ALA A 634 47.96 -45.99 2.74
CA ALA A 634 49.13 -46.75 2.30
C ALA A 634 48.99 -48.28 2.55
N THR A 635 48.21 -48.69 3.55
CA THR A 635 47.93 -50.10 3.84
C THR A 635 46.89 -50.67 2.88
N LEU A 636 45.86 -49.89 2.55
CA LEU A 636 44.84 -50.26 1.56
C LEU A 636 45.41 -50.32 0.15
N HIS A 637 46.38 -49.45 -0.16
CA HIS A 637 47.06 -49.37 -1.45
C HIS A 637 48.58 -49.58 -1.29
N PRO A 638 49.03 -50.82 -1.00
CA PRO A 638 50.44 -51.13 -0.71
C PRO A 638 51.37 -50.88 -1.91
N THR A 639 50.82 -50.82 -3.11
CA THR A 639 51.50 -50.36 -4.32
C THR A 639 50.90 -49.05 -4.78
N ALA A 640 51.75 -48.07 -5.12
CA ALA A 640 51.30 -46.78 -5.64
C ALA A 640 50.40 -46.98 -6.87
N LEU A 641 49.15 -46.53 -6.77
CA LEU A 641 48.19 -46.59 -7.86
C LEU A 641 48.63 -45.69 -9.02
N THR A 642 48.38 -46.13 -10.25
CA THR A 642 48.39 -45.24 -11.43
C THR A 642 47.21 -44.25 -11.37
N ASN A 643 47.19 -43.20 -12.20
CA ASN A 643 46.06 -42.27 -12.25
C ASN A 643 44.74 -42.97 -12.59
N ALA A 644 44.75 -43.91 -13.54
CA ALA A 644 43.56 -44.67 -13.91
C ALA A 644 43.06 -45.55 -12.76
N GLN A 645 43.96 -46.27 -12.07
CA GLN A 645 43.59 -47.09 -10.92
C GLN A 645 43.08 -46.28 -9.73
N TYR A 646 43.63 -45.07 -9.54
CA TYR A 646 43.17 -44.15 -8.50
C TYR A 646 41.75 -43.63 -8.77
N VAL A 647 41.45 -43.27 -10.02
CA VAL A 647 40.10 -42.84 -10.41
C VAL A 647 39.11 -44.00 -10.27
N GLU A 648 39.50 -45.21 -10.69
CA GLU A 648 38.65 -46.39 -10.51
C GLU A 648 38.32 -46.64 -9.03
N SER A 649 39.32 -46.59 -8.14
CA SER A 649 39.07 -46.79 -6.70
C SER A 649 38.15 -45.73 -6.09
N LEU A 650 38.26 -44.47 -6.55
CA LEU A 650 37.35 -43.40 -6.12
C LEU A 650 35.92 -43.65 -6.58
N TYR A 651 35.73 -44.10 -7.82
CA TYR A 651 34.40 -44.38 -8.37
C TYR A 651 33.75 -45.56 -7.64
N GLU A 652 34.52 -46.62 -7.35
CA GLU A 652 34.02 -47.76 -6.59
C GLU A 652 33.62 -47.34 -5.16
N GLY A 653 34.47 -46.59 -4.45
CA GLY A 653 34.22 -46.20 -3.06
C GLY A 653 33.19 -45.08 -2.88
N ALA A 654 33.22 -44.05 -3.73
CA ALA A 654 32.32 -42.90 -3.59
C ALA A 654 30.98 -43.08 -4.32
N LEU A 655 30.97 -43.78 -5.47
CA LEU A 655 29.80 -43.88 -6.35
C LEU A 655 29.23 -45.30 -6.42
N GLY A 656 29.90 -46.29 -5.84
CA GLY A 656 29.45 -47.68 -5.84
C GLY A 656 29.49 -48.37 -7.20
N ARG A 657 30.26 -47.84 -8.16
CA ARG A 657 30.36 -48.38 -9.53
C ARG A 657 31.73 -48.16 -10.16
N SER A 658 32.04 -48.88 -11.22
CA SER A 658 33.25 -48.63 -12.03
C SER A 658 33.21 -47.30 -12.77
N ALA A 659 34.40 -46.75 -13.05
CA ALA A 659 34.51 -45.54 -13.85
C ALA A 659 34.12 -45.80 -15.31
N ASP A 660 33.24 -44.95 -15.84
CA ASP A 660 32.91 -44.99 -17.25
C ASP A 660 34.13 -44.49 -18.07
N PRO A 661 34.29 -44.93 -19.33
CA PRO A 661 35.46 -44.60 -20.13
C PRO A 661 35.69 -43.09 -20.31
N VAL A 662 34.62 -42.28 -20.30
CA VAL A 662 34.71 -40.83 -20.47
C VAL A 662 35.19 -40.19 -19.18
N GLY A 663 34.55 -40.49 -18.05
CA GLY A 663 34.93 -40.02 -16.72
C GLY A 663 36.37 -40.38 -16.37
N ALA A 664 36.76 -41.64 -16.59
CA ALA A 664 38.12 -42.12 -16.37
C ALA A 664 39.16 -41.33 -17.19
N GLN A 665 38.83 -40.98 -18.44
CA GLN A 665 39.72 -40.22 -19.31
C GLN A 665 39.82 -38.74 -18.90
N VAL A 666 38.71 -38.12 -18.48
CA VAL A 666 38.69 -36.73 -18.01
C VAL A 666 39.54 -36.57 -16.77
N TRP A 667 39.29 -37.35 -15.73
CA TRP A 667 40.04 -37.31 -14.48
C TRP A 667 41.50 -37.72 -14.67
N GLY A 668 41.73 -38.77 -15.46
CA GLY A 668 43.08 -39.25 -15.79
C GLY A 668 43.93 -38.19 -16.47
N ASN A 669 43.35 -37.42 -17.40
CA ASN A 669 44.04 -36.31 -18.07
C ASN A 669 44.33 -35.15 -17.12
N ALA A 670 43.38 -34.77 -16.26
CA ALA A 670 43.57 -33.69 -15.29
C ALA A 670 44.69 -33.99 -14.28
N LEU A 671 44.78 -35.25 -13.84
CA LEU A 671 45.86 -35.73 -12.98
C LEU A 671 47.20 -35.82 -13.73
N ALA A 672 47.19 -36.22 -15.00
CA ALA A 672 48.41 -36.35 -15.81
C ALA A 672 49.02 -34.99 -16.19
N SER A 673 48.19 -33.97 -16.42
CA SER A 673 48.64 -32.60 -16.68
C SER A 673 49.05 -31.85 -15.40
N GLY A 674 48.68 -32.36 -14.22
CA GLY A 674 48.84 -31.67 -12.95
C GLY A 674 47.89 -30.48 -12.79
N THR A 675 46.82 -30.42 -13.58
CA THR A 675 45.78 -29.38 -13.47
C THR A 675 45.00 -29.53 -12.16
N LEU A 676 44.79 -30.78 -11.73
CA LEU A 676 44.23 -31.12 -10.43
C LEU A 676 45.15 -32.10 -9.72
N THR A 677 45.26 -31.93 -8.41
CA THR A 677 45.88 -32.89 -7.50
C THR A 677 44.94 -34.07 -7.25
N ARG A 678 45.49 -35.17 -6.69
CA ARG A 678 44.67 -36.29 -6.26
C ARG A 678 43.63 -35.88 -5.21
N ALA A 679 44.01 -35.03 -4.25
CA ALA A 679 43.10 -34.52 -3.23
C ALA A 679 41.92 -33.75 -3.83
N GLU A 680 42.18 -32.90 -4.83
CA GLU A 680 41.12 -32.14 -5.51
C GLU A 680 40.20 -33.05 -6.34
N VAL A 681 40.73 -34.09 -6.97
CA VAL A 681 39.91 -35.09 -7.68
C VAL A 681 39.08 -35.92 -6.69
N ALA A 682 39.65 -36.34 -5.56
CA ALA A 682 38.89 -37.04 -4.51
C ALA A 682 37.74 -36.18 -3.99
N LEU A 683 38.01 -34.90 -3.73
CA LEU A 683 36.98 -33.96 -3.27
C LEU A 683 35.90 -33.81 -4.34
N ALA A 684 36.26 -33.55 -5.60
CA ALA A 684 35.29 -33.35 -6.67
C ALA A 684 34.41 -34.58 -6.96
N VAL A 685 34.97 -35.80 -6.86
CA VAL A 685 34.20 -37.03 -7.04
C VAL A 685 33.32 -37.32 -5.83
N SER A 686 33.88 -37.21 -4.62
CA SER A 686 33.15 -37.47 -3.36
C SER A 686 32.08 -36.42 -3.09
N ASP A 687 32.22 -35.22 -3.65
CA ASP A 687 31.26 -34.12 -3.53
C ASP A 687 30.19 -34.09 -4.64
N SER A 688 30.27 -35.02 -5.59
CA SER A 688 29.33 -35.07 -6.70
C SER A 688 27.91 -35.44 -6.24
N THR A 689 26.89 -34.94 -6.96
CA THR A 689 25.48 -35.33 -6.74
C THR A 689 25.28 -36.84 -6.73
N GLU A 690 26.05 -37.57 -7.54
CA GLU A 690 25.99 -39.02 -7.60
C GLU A 690 26.56 -39.68 -6.33
N ALA A 691 27.69 -39.21 -5.81
CA ALA A 691 28.23 -39.67 -4.53
C ALA A 691 27.23 -39.43 -3.38
N ASN A 692 26.56 -38.27 -3.43
CA ASN A 692 25.56 -37.87 -2.45
C ASN A 692 24.39 -38.84 -2.43
N GLN A 693 23.86 -39.18 -3.61
CA GLN A 693 22.78 -40.16 -3.75
C GLN A 693 23.20 -41.57 -3.34
N HIS A 694 24.45 -41.95 -3.60
CA HIS A 694 24.95 -43.27 -3.23
C HIS A 694 25.09 -43.42 -1.71
N LEU A 695 25.60 -42.38 -1.03
CA LEU A 695 25.98 -42.43 0.38
C LEU A 695 24.93 -41.84 1.34
N SER A 696 23.86 -41.20 0.85
CA SER A 696 22.83 -40.53 1.67
C SER A 696 22.22 -41.45 2.72
N SER A 697 21.66 -42.60 2.31
CA SER A 697 21.03 -43.56 3.23
C SER A 697 21.99 -44.10 4.28
N VAL A 698 23.28 -44.18 3.96
CA VAL A 698 24.33 -44.65 4.87
C VAL A 698 24.62 -43.58 5.92
N ILE A 699 24.64 -42.30 5.52
CA ILE A 699 24.88 -41.15 6.40
C ILE A 699 23.65 -40.85 7.29
N GLU A 700 22.44 -40.87 6.73
CA GLU A 700 21.16 -40.58 7.41
C GLU A 700 20.83 -41.58 8.53
N SER A 701 21.24 -42.84 8.38
CA SER A 701 20.90 -43.90 9.34
C SER A 701 21.54 -43.76 10.73
N GLY A 702 22.38 -42.73 10.96
CA GLY A 702 22.95 -42.43 12.27
C GLY A 702 23.88 -43.54 12.75
N TRP A 703 25.18 -43.36 12.52
CA TRP A 703 26.18 -44.39 12.74
C TRP A 703 26.29 -44.86 14.19
N VAL A 704 26.60 -46.14 14.38
CA VAL A 704 27.22 -46.64 15.62
C VAL A 704 28.74 -46.60 15.40
N LEU A 705 29.40 -45.51 15.82
CA LEU A 705 30.86 -45.42 15.80
C LEU A 705 31.47 -46.60 16.58
N ALA A 706 32.28 -47.43 15.92
CA ALA A 706 32.79 -48.68 16.49
C ALA A 706 33.76 -48.49 17.67
#